data_AF-A0A7V7DEK0-F1
#
_entry.id   AF-A0A7V7DEK0-F1
#
_cell.length_a   1.000
_cell.length_b   1.000
_cell.length_c   1.000
_cell.angle_alpha   90.00
_cell.angle_beta   90.00
_cell.angle_gamma   90.00
#
_symmetry.space_group_name_H-M   'P 1'
#
loop_
_entity.id
_entity.type
_entity.pdbx_description
1 polymer ?
#
loop_
_entity_poly.entity_id
_entity_poly.type
_entity_poly.pdbx_seq_one_letter_code
_entity_poly.pdbx_strand_id
1 'polypeptide(L)'
;MTPTHVKPPAILAPAGNKDSFLAALAAGADAVYCGLKRFSARMAAQNFTFEQLAALTDLAHKRGARVFVTVNTLITDSEINETAKLIHILNRSVHPDAIIIQDLSLAKIARDIGFKGELILSTLANVSFPAALDLLPKSLNVNGVVIPRELSIDEVKKMAGACPDGLKLEIFVHGALCYGISGRCYWSSYLGGKSGLRGRCVQPCRRVYSQNDHRFRGFSCQDLSLDVLAKVLLKIPQIQTWKIEGRKKGPHYVYYTVSAYKTLRDHGSDPKAKKEAMGLLDRSLGRERTHYLFLPQRPQNPIPKDGQTASGLLIGNIQGGVKKPYLVPREDLFHGDVLRIGYEDEEWHAIFKIQRHIPKRGKYNTNLKTKTVPPKGTPVFLVDRREKTLKEVILRLEKEVLEKNISDKILNKNFQIRIPVKNIRQHPIIEINVHRIPPKKAQAKQTGIWLSDKMSPSSMKTNHYDIWWWLPPVIWPDEEDNWKSRINAISKKYPQNFVLNAPWQIAFFKNPKNVTLWAGPFCNAGNALTVSKLAALGFNGVIVSPELGASDIMDLPKQSPLPLGIVISGNWPLCIARTLNEQMETDTPFISPRGEQAWVTKYESNYWIYPNWMIDLKGQKRKLEKAGYGLFIHLNEPVPGKIKLKKRPGLWNWSIGLS
;
A
#
# COMPACT_ATOMS: atom_id res chain seq x y z
N MET A 1 13.20 42.09 -1.97
CA MET A 1 12.87 40.67 -1.69
C MET A 1 13.49 39.81 -2.77
N THR A 2 14.61 39.17 -2.49
CA THR A 2 15.21 38.16 -3.37
C THR A 2 14.21 37.00 -3.51
N PRO A 3 13.89 36.53 -4.72
CA PRO A 3 13.00 35.39 -4.89
C PRO A 3 13.64 34.19 -4.17
N THR A 4 12.99 33.69 -3.13
CA THR A 4 13.37 32.43 -2.50
C THR A 4 13.25 31.36 -3.59
N HIS A 5 14.40 30.92 -4.14
CA HIS A 5 14.43 29.80 -5.07
C HIS A 5 13.91 28.57 -4.34
N VAL A 6 12.63 28.26 -4.53
CA VAL A 6 12.02 27.03 -4.03
C VAL A 6 12.79 25.87 -4.64
N LYS A 7 13.45 25.07 -3.80
CA LYS A 7 14.21 23.91 -4.26
C LYS A 7 13.23 22.94 -4.95
N PRO A 8 13.52 22.49 -6.18
CA PRO A 8 12.64 21.56 -6.88
C PRO A 8 12.55 20.22 -6.14
N PRO A 9 11.41 19.51 -6.22
CA PRO A 9 11.22 18.22 -5.57
C PRO A 9 12.19 17.16 -6.10
N ALA A 10 12.73 16.31 -5.22
CA ALA A 10 13.59 15.21 -5.61
C ALA A 10 12.83 14.15 -6.43
N ILE A 11 13.42 13.65 -7.52
CA ILE A 11 12.92 12.47 -8.24
C ILE A 11 13.40 11.22 -7.51
N LEU A 12 12.46 10.52 -6.87
CA LEU A 12 12.72 9.29 -6.12
C LEU A 12 12.41 8.07 -7.00
N ALA A 13 13.47 7.45 -7.51
CA ALA A 13 13.42 6.36 -8.48
C ALA A 13 13.31 4.97 -7.83
N PRO A 14 12.48 4.05 -8.34
CA PRO A 14 12.36 2.70 -7.81
C PRO A 14 13.47 1.80 -8.31
N ALA A 15 14.05 0.99 -7.43
CA ALA A 15 14.96 -0.09 -7.82
C ALA A 15 14.60 -1.43 -7.13
N GLY A 16 14.43 -2.47 -7.95
CA GLY A 16 14.22 -3.85 -7.50
C GLY A 16 15.40 -4.79 -7.68
N ASN A 17 16.43 -4.34 -8.39
CA ASN A 17 17.67 -5.06 -8.67
C ASN A 17 18.77 -4.05 -9.04
N LYS A 18 20.00 -4.56 -9.19
CA LYS A 18 21.20 -3.76 -9.51
C LYS A 18 21.05 -2.97 -10.81
N ASP A 19 20.63 -3.60 -11.91
CA ASP A 19 20.45 -2.92 -13.20
C ASP A 19 19.50 -1.72 -13.10
N SER A 20 18.35 -1.90 -12.43
CA SER A 20 17.37 -0.82 -12.23
C SER A 20 17.91 0.30 -11.34
N PHE A 21 18.76 -0.02 -10.35
CA PHE A 21 19.44 0.98 -9.53
C PHE A 21 20.41 1.82 -10.39
N LEU A 22 21.26 1.16 -11.17
CA LEU A 22 22.21 1.82 -12.06
C LEU A 22 21.50 2.62 -13.16
N ALA A 23 20.37 2.12 -13.67
CA ALA A 23 19.52 2.84 -14.62
C ALA A 23 18.92 4.11 -14.02
N ALA A 24 18.53 4.09 -12.74
CA ALA A 24 18.07 5.30 -12.05
C ALA A 24 19.17 6.36 -11.93
N LEU A 25 20.40 5.94 -11.57
CA LEU A 25 21.55 6.85 -11.54
C LEU A 25 21.89 7.39 -12.93
N ALA A 26 21.86 6.54 -13.96
CA ALA A 26 22.08 6.93 -15.35
C ALA A 26 21.07 7.98 -15.84
N ALA A 27 19.82 7.87 -15.41
CA ALA A 27 18.76 8.84 -15.74
C ALA A 27 18.82 10.13 -14.89
N GLY A 28 19.77 10.23 -13.95
CA GLY A 28 19.95 11.41 -13.11
C GLY A 28 18.90 11.57 -12.00
N ALA A 29 18.43 10.45 -11.43
CA ALA A 29 17.59 10.47 -10.23
C ALA A 29 18.33 11.14 -9.05
N ASP A 30 17.64 11.99 -8.28
CA ASP A 30 18.22 12.62 -7.09
C ASP A 30 18.24 11.64 -5.90
N ALA A 31 17.36 10.63 -5.91
CA ALA A 31 17.34 9.57 -4.93
C ALA A 31 16.84 8.25 -5.54
N VAL A 32 17.33 7.13 -5.02
CA VAL A 32 16.88 5.78 -5.38
C VAL A 32 16.28 5.11 -4.14
N TYR A 33 15.08 4.54 -4.26
CA TYR A 33 14.50 3.71 -3.20
C TYR A 33 14.43 2.23 -3.56
N CYS A 34 14.85 1.39 -2.62
CA CYS A 34 14.93 -0.05 -2.79
C CYS A 34 14.49 -0.80 -1.53
N GLY A 35 14.24 -2.11 -1.66
CA GLY A 35 13.95 -2.99 -0.53
C GLY A 35 15.01 -4.07 -0.38
N LEU A 36 15.06 -4.67 0.80
CA LEU A 36 15.82 -5.90 1.06
C LEU A 36 14.94 -7.13 0.77
N LYS A 37 15.56 -8.31 0.86
CA LYS A 37 14.87 -9.60 0.65
C LYS A 37 13.76 -9.88 1.67
N ARG A 38 13.82 -9.26 2.86
CA ARG A 38 12.82 -9.36 3.93
C ARG A 38 12.29 -7.97 4.31
N PHE A 39 11.11 -7.95 4.93
CA PHE A 39 10.46 -6.75 5.48
C PHE A 39 10.21 -5.62 4.45
N SER A 40 10.03 -5.99 3.17
CA SER A 40 9.73 -5.07 2.08
C SER A 40 8.33 -5.32 1.52
N ALA A 41 7.52 -4.28 1.31
CA ALA A 41 6.21 -4.41 0.66
C ALA A 41 6.25 -4.91 -0.81
N ARG A 42 7.46 -5.20 -1.33
CA ARG A 42 7.72 -5.84 -2.63
C ARG A 42 8.73 -7.00 -2.47
N MET A 43 8.53 -7.87 -1.49
CA MET A 43 9.40 -9.05 -1.24
C MET A 43 9.60 -9.95 -2.47
N ALA A 44 8.61 -10.02 -3.38
CA ALA A 44 8.73 -10.78 -4.62
C ALA A 44 9.64 -10.15 -5.71
N ALA A 45 10.22 -8.96 -5.48
CA ALA A 45 11.31 -8.45 -6.33
C ALA A 45 12.62 -9.18 -5.98
N GLN A 46 13.62 -9.11 -6.88
CA GLN A 46 14.94 -9.73 -6.61
C GLN A 46 15.56 -9.16 -5.33
N ASN A 47 15.42 -7.84 -5.13
CA ASN A 47 15.93 -7.08 -4.00
C ASN A 47 17.45 -7.25 -3.81
N PHE A 48 18.01 -6.62 -2.78
CA PHE A 48 19.45 -6.49 -2.59
C PHE A 48 19.92 -7.28 -1.37
N THR A 49 21.15 -7.79 -1.41
CA THR A 49 21.91 -8.11 -0.19
C THR A 49 22.46 -6.83 0.43
N PHE A 50 22.95 -6.90 1.66
CA PHE A 50 23.52 -5.74 2.33
C PHE A 50 24.82 -5.27 1.64
N GLU A 51 25.66 -6.21 1.20
CA GLU A 51 26.94 -5.96 0.51
C GLU A 51 26.70 -5.24 -0.82
N GLN A 52 25.78 -5.78 -1.62
CA GLN A 52 25.39 -5.17 -2.90
C GLN A 52 24.84 -3.76 -2.69
N LEU A 53 24.01 -3.57 -1.67
CA LEU A 53 23.41 -2.27 -1.40
C LEU A 53 24.43 -1.27 -0.86
N ALA A 54 25.37 -1.69 -0.01
CA ALA A 54 26.45 -0.83 0.48
C ALA A 54 27.31 -0.31 -0.68
N ALA A 55 27.73 -1.20 -1.58
CA ALA A 55 28.50 -0.85 -2.76
C ALA A 55 27.77 0.14 -3.69
N LEU A 56 26.46 -0.07 -3.91
CA LEU A 56 25.63 0.82 -4.70
C LEU A 56 25.35 2.16 -4.01
N THR A 57 25.30 2.18 -2.68
CA THR A 57 25.11 3.41 -1.90
C THR A 57 26.32 4.32 -2.03
N ASP A 58 27.54 3.76 -1.90
CA ASP A 58 28.78 4.52 -2.12
C ASP A 58 28.82 5.15 -3.52
N LEU A 59 28.45 4.38 -4.56
CA LEU A 59 28.36 4.89 -5.93
C LEU A 59 27.31 6.00 -6.07
N ALA A 60 26.13 5.82 -5.47
CA ALA A 60 25.06 6.82 -5.49
C ALA A 60 25.53 8.13 -4.84
N HIS A 61 26.14 8.06 -3.66
CA HIS A 61 26.67 9.23 -2.95
C HIS A 61 27.77 9.93 -3.74
N LYS A 62 28.69 9.19 -4.35
CA LYS A 62 29.73 9.74 -5.25
C LYS A 62 29.12 10.50 -6.44
N ARG A 63 27.91 10.13 -6.86
CA ARG A 63 27.15 10.75 -7.95
C ARG A 63 26.11 11.76 -7.47
N GLY A 64 26.10 12.11 -6.18
CA GLY A 64 25.18 13.09 -5.60
C GLY A 64 23.74 12.60 -5.43
N ALA A 65 23.49 11.30 -5.57
CA ALA A 65 22.17 10.69 -5.38
C ALA A 65 22.05 10.07 -3.98
N ARG A 66 20.88 10.20 -3.37
CA ARG A 66 20.56 9.62 -2.06
C ARG A 66 20.00 8.19 -2.18
N VAL A 67 20.09 7.40 -1.12
CA VAL A 67 19.56 6.02 -1.06
C VAL A 67 18.57 5.84 0.06
N PHE A 68 17.34 5.41 -0.30
CA PHE A 68 16.24 5.22 0.63
C PHE A 68 15.90 3.73 0.72
N VAL A 69 15.86 3.16 1.93
CA VAL A 69 15.58 1.73 2.13
C VAL A 69 14.19 1.53 2.70
N THR A 70 13.38 0.67 2.09
CA THR A 70 12.07 0.35 2.63
C THR A 70 12.15 -0.79 3.66
N VAL A 71 11.66 -0.54 4.87
CA VAL A 71 11.35 -1.54 5.91
C VAL A 71 9.88 -1.35 6.26
N ASN A 72 9.00 -1.63 5.31
CA ASN A 72 7.63 -1.13 5.29
C ASN A 72 6.58 -2.23 5.24
N THR A 73 6.77 -3.27 6.05
CA THR A 73 5.79 -4.32 6.29
C THR A 73 5.18 -4.22 7.69
N LEU A 74 4.04 -4.89 7.89
CA LEU A 74 3.52 -5.22 9.22
C LEU A 74 4.51 -6.14 9.95
N ILE A 75 4.88 -5.80 11.20
CA ILE A 75 5.84 -6.55 12.02
C ILE A 75 5.11 -7.22 13.18
N THR A 76 5.34 -8.51 13.39
CA THR A 76 4.84 -9.24 14.56
C THR A 76 5.83 -9.17 15.73
N ASP A 77 5.40 -9.52 16.95
CA ASP A 77 6.30 -9.55 18.12
C ASP A 77 7.51 -10.47 17.91
N SER A 78 7.30 -11.63 17.29
CA SER A 78 8.36 -12.60 16.98
C SER A 78 9.41 -12.04 15.99
N GLU A 79 9.08 -11.00 15.24
CA GLU A 79 9.94 -10.39 14.21
C GLU A 79 10.68 -9.12 14.67
N ILE A 80 10.42 -8.61 15.88
CA ILE A 80 11.02 -7.36 16.39
C ILE A 80 12.55 -7.43 16.37
N ASN A 81 13.13 -8.48 16.98
CA ASN A 81 14.59 -8.60 17.13
C ASN A 81 15.27 -8.78 15.78
N GLU A 82 14.65 -9.53 14.87
CA GLU A 82 15.16 -9.70 13.51
C GLU A 82 15.15 -8.36 12.74
N THR A 83 14.05 -7.60 12.86
CA THR A 83 13.92 -6.31 12.19
C THR A 83 14.91 -5.29 12.77
N ALA A 84 15.12 -5.30 14.09
CA ALA A 84 16.13 -4.48 14.74
C ALA A 84 17.54 -4.81 14.25
N LYS A 85 17.88 -6.10 14.16
CA LYS A 85 19.16 -6.57 13.60
C LYS A 85 19.35 -6.09 12.15
N LEU A 86 18.31 -6.17 11.33
CA LEU A 86 18.34 -5.66 9.95
C LEU A 86 18.62 -4.15 9.90
N ILE A 87 17.92 -3.35 10.72
CA ILE A 87 18.13 -1.88 10.77
C ILE A 87 19.53 -1.55 11.29
N HIS A 88 20.08 -2.35 12.22
CA HIS A 88 21.45 -2.18 12.67
C HIS A 88 22.48 -2.37 11.55
N ILE A 89 22.35 -3.45 10.76
CA ILE A 89 23.24 -3.71 9.64
C ILE A 89 23.13 -2.59 8.60
N LEU A 90 21.91 -2.14 8.28
CA LEU A 90 21.71 -0.97 7.42
C LEU A 90 22.46 0.26 7.94
N ASN A 91 22.32 0.56 9.22
CA ASN A 91 22.94 1.74 9.84
C ASN A 91 24.48 1.67 9.85
N ARG A 92 25.08 0.47 9.98
CA ARG A 92 26.53 0.31 10.14
C ARG A 92 27.29 0.00 8.86
N SER A 93 26.61 -0.54 7.86
CA SER A 93 27.28 -1.03 6.64
C SER A 93 26.79 -0.36 5.37
N VAL A 94 25.49 -0.01 5.31
CA VAL A 94 24.90 0.57 4.10
C VAL A 94 24.83 2.10 4.18
N HIS A 95 24.60 2.66 5.36
CA HIS A 95 24.44 4.09 5.59
C HIS A 95 23.39 4.77 4.68
N PRO A 96 22.15 4.25 4.60
CA PRO A 96 21.12 4.86 3.77
C PRO A 96 20.71 6.23 4.31
N ASP A 97 20.39 7.15 3.42
CA ASP A 97 19.93 8.50 3.76
C ASP A 97 18.55 8.53 4.41
N ALA A 98 17.71 7.54 4.10
CA ALA A 98 16.38 7.43 4.65
C ALA A 98 15.91 5.97 4.80
N ILE A 99 15.04 5.72 5.78
CA ILE A 99 14.27 4.48 5.90
C ILE A 99 12.78 4.80 5.76
N ILE A 100 12.12 4.12 4.82
CA ILE A 100 10.67 4.20 4.62
C ILE A 100 10.02 3.09 5.45
N ILE A 101 9.24 3.47 6.47
CA ILE A 101 8.64 2.56 7.45
C ILE A 101 7.11 2.56 7.37
N GLN A 102 6.48 1.46 7.81
CA GLN A 102 5.02 1.38 7.97
C GLN A 102 4.66 1.18 9.45
N ASP A 103 5.26 0.18 10.08
CA ASP A 103 4.97 -0.19 11.46
C ASP A 103 5.51 0.88 12.44
N LEU A 104 4.68 1.32 13.39
CA LEU A 104 4.99 2.45 14.27
C LEU A 104 6.15 2.15 15.22
N SER A 105 6.39 0.87 15.53
CA SER A 105 7.52 0.44 16.36
C SER A 105 8.87 0.80 15.74
N LEU A 106 8.96 0.79 14.40
CA LEU A 106 10.22 0.93 13.67
C LEU A 106 10.85 2.30 13.83
N ALA A 107 10.04 3.34 14.06
CA ALA A 107 10.55 4.67 14.33
C ALA A 107 11.40 4.67 15.61
N LYS A 108 10.91 4.03 16.68
CA LYS A 108 11.68 3.89 17.93
C LYS A 108 12.89 2.98 17.74
N ILE A 109 12.70 1.80 17.14
CA ILE A 109 13.79 0.83 16.93
C ILE A 109 14.95 1.48 16.17
N ALA A 110 14.66 2.21 15.09
CA ALA A 110 15.68 2.88 14.30
C ALA A 110 16.45 3.94 15.11
N ARG A 111 15.76 4.77 15.91
CA ARG A 111 16.40 5.78 16.75
C ARG A 111 17.20 5.16 17.89
N ASP A 112 16.69 4.12 18.56
CA ASP A 112 17.42 3.40 19.62
C ASP A 112 18.72 2.74 19.09
N ILE A 113 18.72 2.28 17.84
CA ILE A 113 19.91 1.75 17.15
C ILE A 113 20.93 2.85 16.79
N GLY A 114 20.51 4.12 16.84
CA GLY A 114 21.31 5.28 16.47
C GLY A 114 21.26 5.61 14.98
N PHE A 115 20.20 5.25 14.27
CA PHE A 115 19.99 5.70 12.89
C PHE A 115 19.69 7.20 12.85
N LYS A 116 20.59 7.97 12.22
CA LYS A 116 20.50 9.44 12.12
C LYS A 116 19.83 9.95 10.85
N GLY A 117 19.64 9.09 9.84
CA GLY A 117 18.99 9.46 8.58
C GLY A 117 17.49 9.75 8.75
N GLU A 118 16.84 10.06 7.62
CA GLU A 118 15.43 10.41 7.59
C GLU A 118 14.54 9.18 7.83
N LEU A 119 13.47 9.34 8.61
CA LEU A 119 12.41 8.35 8.71
C LEU A 119 11.18 8.86 7.95
N ILE A 120 10.71 8.08 6.98
CA ILE A 120 9.58 8.45 6.12
C ILE A 120 8.44 7.46 6.34
N LEU A 121 7.26 7.95 6.70
CA LEU A 121 6.07 7.10 6.80
C LEU A 121 5.59 6.72 5.40
N SER A 122 5.52 5.41 5.16
CA SER A 122 4.96 4.81 3.95
C SER A 122 3.49 5.18 3.77
N THR A 123 3.03 5.24 2.52
CA THR A 123 1.59 5.42 2.19
C THR A 123 0.69 4.34 2.81
N LEU A 124 1.27 3.19 3.19
CA LEU A 124 0.60 2.12 3.94
C LEU A 124 0.16 2.55 5.36
N ALA A 125 0.73 3.61 5.92
CA ALA A 125 0.31 4.20 7.19
C ALA A 125 -1.01 4.99 7.08
N ASN A 126 -1.48 5.26 5.87
CA ASN A 126 -2.76 5.93 5.57
C ASN A 126 -2.97 7.25 6.34
N VAL A 127 -1.98 8.14 6.28
CA VAL A 127 -2.12 9.54 6.73
C VAL A 127 -2.93 10.29 5.66
N SER A 128 -4.25 10.34 5.82
CA SER A 128 -5.17 10.74 4.76
C SER A 128 -5.84 12.10 4.92
N PHE A 129 -5.63 12.81 6.03
CA PHE A 129 -6.26 14.12 6.29
C PHE A 129 -5.31 15.12 6.95
N PRO A 130 -5.50 16.44 6.74
CA PRO A 130 -4.60 17.52 7.18
C PRO A 130 -4.18 17.48 8.64
N ALA A 131 -5.11 17.45 9.61
CA ALA A 131 -4.74 17.52 11.04
C ALA A 131 -3.89 16.34 11.53
N ALA A 132 -3.79 15.24 10.77
CA ALA A 132 -2.88 14.14 11.07
C ALA A 132 -1.39 14.54 11.00
N LEU A 133 -1.04 15.51 10.15
CA LEU A 133 0.36 15.85 9.84
C LEU A 133 1.12 16.41 11.05
N ASP A 134 0.46 17.23 11.87
CA ASP A 134 1.03 17.83 13.08
C ASP A 134 1.42 16.81 14.15
N LEU A 135 0.80 15.63 14.14
CA LEU A 135 1.11 14.56 15.08
C LEU A 135 2.41 13.86 14.74
N LEU A 136 2.77 13.78 13.46
CA LEU A 136 3.84 12.90 12.97
C LEU A 136 5.23 13.22 13.58
N PRO A 137 5.75 14.47 13.50
CA PRO A 137 7.05 14.78 14.07
C PRO A 137 7.06 14.64 15.60
N LYS A 138 5.96 15.06 16.27
CA LYS A 138 5.85 15.08 17.73
C LYS A 138 5.78 13.68 18.34
N SER A 139 5.05 12.76 17.70
CA SER A 139 4.78 11.43 18.26
C SER A 139 5.75 10.34 17.80
N LEU A 140 6.28 10.46 16.59
CA LEU A 140 7.09 9.40 15.97
C LEU A 140 8.50 9.85 15.59
N ASN A 141 8.81 11.15 15.65
CA ASN A 141 10.10 11.69 15.24
C ASN A 141 10.47 11.27 13.79
N VAL A 142 9.48 11.39 12.90
CA VAL A 142 9.61 11.16 11.46
C VAL A 142 9.82 12.48 10.71
N ASN A 143 10.51 12.39 9.58
CA ASN A 143 10.93 13.53 8.77
C ASN A 143 10.02 13.75 7.55
N GLY A 144 9.23 12.75 7.17
CA GLY A 144 8.31 12.88 6.05
C GLY A 144 7.24 11.80 6.00
N VAL A 145 6.30 11.98 5.07
CA VAL A 145 5.19 11.07 4.85
C VAL A 145 4.85 10.98 3.37
N VAL A 146 4.62 9.75 2.90
CA VAL A 146 4.11 9.50 1.55
C VAL A 146 2.58 9.60 1.61
N ILE A 147 2.02 10.67 1.05
CA ILE A 147 0.57 10.90 1.06
C ILE A 147 -0.16 9.89 0.15
N PRO A 148 -1.44 9.58 0.42
CA PRO A 148 -2.22 8.63 -0.38
C PRO A 148 -2.29 9.02 -1.86
N ARG A 149 -2.30 8.01 -2.73
CA ARG A 149 -2.37 8.16 -4.20
C ARG A 149 -3.77 8.52 -4.70
N GLU A 150 -4.73 8.36 -3.82
CA GLU A 150 -6.14 8.55 -4.05
C GLU A 150 -6.57 10.01 -3.88
N LEU A 151 -5.67 10.89 -3.39
CA LEU A 151 -5.96 12.31 -3.16
C LEU A 151 -6.05 13.11 -4.46
N SER A 152 -6.96 14.09 -4.48
CA SER A 152 -7.05 15.11 -5.52
C SER A 152 -6.03 16.23 -5.33
N ILE A 153 -5.81 17.06 -6.35
CA ILE A 153 -4.91 18.21 -6.23
C ILE A 153 -5.36 19.20 -5.13
N ASP A 154 -6.67 19.37 -4.93
CA ASP A 154 -7.18 20.29 -3.92
C ASP A 154 -7.02 19.72 -2.51
N GLU A 155 -7.19 18.41 -2.35
CA GLU A 155 -6.85 17.70 -1.13
C GLU A 155 -5.35 17.74 -0.83
N VAL A 156 -4.51 17.60 -1.85
CA VAL A 156 -3.04 17.72 -1.73
C VAL A 156 -2.65 19.13 -1.28
N LYS A 157 -3.30 20.18 -1.81
CA LYS A 157 -3.08 21.56 -1.33
C LYS A 157 -3.51 21.74 0.12
N LYS A 158 -4.62 21.13 0.56
CA LYS A 158 -5.04 21.15 1.96
C LYS A 158 -4.00 20.46 2.86
N MET A 159 -3.50 19.29 2.45
CA MET A 159 -2.41 18.60 3.14
C MET A 159 -1.16 19.48 3.23
N ALA A 160 -0.76 20.11 2.13
CA ALA A 160 0.38 21.01 2.11
C ALA A 160 0.21 22.24 3.00
N GLY A 161 -0.97 22.84 3.03
CA GLY A 161 -1.29 24.00 3.89
C GLY A 161 -1.26 23.68 5.38
N ALA A 162 -1.52 22.43 5.76
CA ALA A 162 -1.44 21.96 7.14
C ALA A 162 -0.13 21.23 7.47
N CYS A 163 0.82 21.19 6.54
CA CYS A 163 2.08 20.48 6.76
C CYS A 163 2.98 21.34 7.67
N PRO A 164 3.35 20.84 8.87
CA PRO A 164 4.18 21.60 9.80
C PRO A 164 5.61 21.76 9.28
N ASP A 165 6.27 22.81 9.75
CA ASP A 165 7.68 23.05 9.45
C ASP A 165 8.56 21.83 9.80
N GLY A 166 9.47 21.49 8.89
CA GLY A 166 10.37 20.35 9.03
C GLY A 166 9.80 19.00 8.60
N LEU A 167 8.48 18.88 8.36
CA LEU A 167 7.89 17.68 7.77
C LEU A 167 7.87 17.78 6.24
N LYS A 168 8.24 16.68 5.56
CA LYS A 168 8.26 16.60 4.09
C LYS A 168 7.08 15.79 3.56
N LEU A 169 6.40 16.29 2.54
CA LEU A 169 5.42 15.51 1.79
C LEU A 169 6.08 14.84 0.59
N GLU A 170 5.81 13.55 0.43
CA GLU A 170 6.19 12.75 -0.73
C GLU A 170 4.91 12.29 -1.45
N ILE A 171 4.86 12.47 -2.77
CA ILE A 171 3.72 12.08 -3.59
C ILE A 171 4.16 11.12 -4.69
N PHE A 172 3.34 10.11 -5.00
CA PHE A 172 3.57 9.33 -6.22
C PHE A 172 3.14 10.13 -7.44
N VAL A 173 4.02 10.25 -8.41
CA VAL A 173 3.72 10.92 -9.69
C VAL A 173 3.45 9.94 -10.81
N HIS A 174 3.92 8.69 -10.69
CA HIS A 174 3.79 7.71 -11.77
C HIS A 174 3.75 6.26 -11.28
N GLY A 175 3.15 5.38 -12.07
CA GLY A 175 3.24 3.92 -11.92
C GLY A 175 1.97 3.27 -11.38
N ALA A 176 2.01 1.96 -11.15
CA ALA A 176 0.81 1.15 -10.96
C ALA A 176 -0.09 1.58 -9.79
N LEU A 177 -1.36 1.86 -10.08
CA LEU A 177 -2.38 2.08 -9.04
C LEU A 177 -2.82 0.77 -8.40
N CYS A 178 -3.07 0.85 -7.10
CA CYS A 178 -3.75 -0.20 -6.35
C CYS A 178 -5.25 0.10 -6.36
N TYR A 179 -6.09 -0.93 -6.42
CA TYR A 179 -7.53 -0.75 -6.30
C TYR A 179 -7.95 -0.42 -4.87
N GLY A 180 -7.43 -1.19 -3.91
CA GLY A 180 -7.66 -0.91 -2.50
C GLY A 180 -6.81 0.27 -2.03
N ILE A 181 -7.40 1.11 -1.18
CA ILE A 181 -6.73 2.20 -0.49
C ILE A 181 -5.51 1.65 0.24
N SER A 182 -4.40 2.38 0.15
CA SER A 182 -3.13 1.97 0.76
C SER A 182 -3.30 1.73 2.27
N GLY A 183 -2.87 0.55 2.75
CA GLY A 183 -3.07 0.14 4.15
C GLY A 183 -4.45 -0.44 4.50
N ARG A 184 -5.35 -0.59 3.52
CA ARG A 184 -6.76 -1.04 3.71
C ARG A 184 -7.16 -2.18 2.78
N CYS A 185 -6.20 -3.00 2.34
CA CYS A 185 -6.43 -4.14 1.45
C CYS A 185 -5.90 -5.43 2.08
N TYR A 186 -6.83 -6.34 2.40
CA TYR A 186 -6.60 -7.66 3.00
C TYR A 186 -6.90 -8.81 2.04
N TRP A 187 -7.39 -8.49 0.84
CA TRP A 187 -7.97 -9.42 -0.13
C TRP A 187 -7.10 -10.66 -0.38
N SER A 188 -5.80 -10.43 -0.62
CA SER A 188 -4.83 -11.48 -0.90
C SER A 188 -4.55 -12.36 0.33
N SER A 189 -4.59 -11.80 1.55
CA SER A 189 -4.45 -12.59 2.77
C SER A 189 -5.72 -13.36 3.07
N TYR A 190 -6.89 -12.73 2.95
CA TYR A 190 -8.17 -13.32 3.30
C TYR A 190 -8.47 -14.59 2.50
N LEU A 191 -8.10 -14.60 1.22
CA LEU A 191 -8.35 -15.74 0.32
C LEU A 191 -7.17 -16.73 0.23
N GLY A 192 -6.01 -16.46 0.84
CA GLY A 192 -4.84 -17.33 0.63
C GLY A 192 -3.60 -17.06 1.47
N GLY A 193 -3.70 -16.36 2.61
CA GLY A 193 -2.61 -16.12 3.56
C GLY A 193 -1.49 -15.18 3.08
N LYS A 194 -1.58 -14.67 1.85
CA LYS A 194 -0.53 -13.84 1.24
C LYS A 194 -0.80 -12.35 1.48
N SER A 195 -0.45 -11.83 2.66
CA SER A 195 -0.72 -10.45 3.05
C SER A 195 -0.02 -9.40 2.16
N GLY A 196 -0.80 -8.41 1.74
CA GLY A 196 -0.30 -7.22 1.03
C GLY A 196 0.48 -6.27 1.94
N LEU A 197 0.11 -6.19 3.23
CA LEU A 197 0.82 -5.44 4.26
C LEU A 197 2.19 -6.06 4.59
N ARG A 198 2.43 -7.31 4.16
CA ARG A 198 3.73 -8.00 4.28
C ARG A 198 4.42 -8.21 2.94
N GLY A 199 3.99 -7.50 1.89
CA GLY A 199 4.65 -7.53 0.57
C GLY A 199 4.47 -8.81 -0.25
N ARG A 200 3.51 -9.67 0.14
CA ARG A 200 3.24 -10.97 -0.49
C ARG A 200 2.02 -10.98 -1.42
N CYS A 201 1.39 -9.82 -1.64
CA CYS A 201 0.17 -9.69 -2.45
C CYS A 201 0.28 -10.41 -3.82
N VAL A 202 -0.68 -11.29 -4.12
CA VAL A 202 -0.80 -11.99 -5.42
C VAL A 202 -1.74 -11.30 -6.40
N GLN A 203 -2.09 -10.04 -6.10
CA GLN A 203 -2.86 -9.15 -6.96
C GLN A 203 -4.23 -9.73 -7.39
N PRO A 204 -5.09 -10.18 -6.45
CA PRO A 204 -6.41 -10.72 -6.79
C PRO A 204 -7.26 -9.73 -7.58
N CYS A 205 -7.13 -8.42 -7.30
CA CYS A 205 -7.82 -7.35 -8.02
C CYS A 205 -7.49 -7.29 -9.53
N ARG A 206 -6.44 -7.97 -9.99
CA ARG A 206 -6.03 -7.98 -11.41
C ARG A 206 -6.72 -9.09 -12.23
N ARG A 207 -7.49 -9.97 -11.59
CA ARG A 207 -8.16 -11.12 -12.24
C ARG A 207 -9.46 -10.72 -12.93
N VAL A 208 -9.95 -11.59 -13.81
CA VAL A 208 -11.31 -11.49 -14.39
C VAL A 208 -12.35 -11.99 -13.40
N TYR A 209 -13.39 -11.20 -13.18
CA TYR A 209 -14.55 -11.55 -12.35
C TYR A 209 -15.79 -11.63 -13.23
N SER A 210 -16.89 -12.16 -12.69
CA SER A 210 -18.20 -12.11 -13.34
C SER A 210 -19.31 -11.63 -12.42
N GLN A 211 -20.32 -10.97 -12.97
CA GLN A 211 -21.53 -10.47 -12.30
C GLN A 211 -22.63 -10.45 -13.36
N ASN A 212 -23.80 -11.01 -13.04
CA ASN A 212 -24.94 -11.09 -13.97
C ASN A 212 -24.53 -11.65 -15.36
N ASP A 213 -23.76 -12.75 -15.38
CA ASP A 213 -23.21 -13.41 -16.59
C ASP A 213 -22.24 -12.57 -17.45
N HIS A 214 -21.94 -11.33 -17.06
CA HIS A 214 -20.92 -10.52 -17.68
C HIS A 214 -19.55 -10.75 -17.04
N ARG A 215 -18.51 -10.98 -17.86
CA ARG A 215 -17.11 -11.09 -17.41
C ARG A 215 -16.40 -9.75 -17.57
N PHE A 216 -15.67 -9.31 -16.54
CA PHE A 216 -15.01 -8.00 -16.52
C PHE A 216 -13.77 -8.00 -15.61
N ARG A 217 -12.89 -7.00 -15.78
CA ARG A 217 -11.77 -6.72 -14.86
C ARG A 217 -12.11 -5.53 -13.97
N GLY A 218 -13.01 -5.73 -13.03
CA GLY A 218 -13.63 -4.64 -12.25
C GLY A 218 -12.73 -3.96 -11.23
N PHE A 219 -11.53 -4.49 -10.99
CA PHE A 219 -10.63 -4.01 -9.94
C PHE A 219 -9.19 -3.79 -10.45
N SER A 220 -8.96 -3.84 -11.75
CA SER A 220 -7.61 -3.79 -12.32
C SER A 220 -7.28 -2.40 -12.84
N CYS A 221 -6.68 -1.57 -11.98
CA CYS A 221 -6.40 -0.15 -12.28
C CYS A 221 -5.26 0.07 -13.32
N GLN A 222 -5.39 1.11 -14.12
CA GLN A 222 -4.33 1.71 -14.94
C GLN A 222 -3.14 2.22 -14.09
N ASP A 223 -2.08 2.70 -14.73
CA ASP A 223 -0.96 3.32 -14.04
C ASP A 223 -1.27 4.82 -13.80
N LEU A 224 -0.94 5.35 -12.62
CA LEU A 224 -1.00 6.78 -12.33
C LEU A 224 -0.02 7.54 -13.23
N SER A 225 -0.39 8.73 -13.66
CA SER A 225 0.50 9.69 -14.29
C SER A 225 0.10 11.10 -13.86
N LEU A 226 1.01 11.88 -13.28
CA LEU A 226 0.77 13.29 -12.93
C LEU A 226 1.53 14.25 -13.85
N ASP A 227 1.95 13.75 -15.02
CA ASP A 227 2.69 14.44 -16.07
C ASP A 227 2.09 15.78 -16.48
N VAL A 228 0.78 15.83 -16.76
CA VAL A 228 0.11 17.09 -17.19
C VAL A 228 0.01 18.14 -16.08
N LEU A 229 0.35 17.78 -14.83
CA LEU A 229 0.24 18.64 -13.64
C LEU A 229 1.56 18.82 -12.91
N ALA A 230 2.67 18.38 -13.50
CA ALA A 230 4.00 18.62 -12.97
C ALA A 230 4.19 20.11 -12.60
N LYS A 231 3.74 21.04 -13.47
CA LYS A 231 3.79 22.49 -13.22
C LYS A 231 2.95 22.93 -12.01
N VAL A 232 1.83 22.28 -11.73
CA VAL A 232 0.99 22.60 -10.56
C VAL A 232 1.64 22.08 -9.29
N LEU A 233 2.17 20.85 -9.34
CA LEU A 233 2.90 20.23 -8.22
C LEU A 233 4.15 21.04 -7.84
N LEU A 234 4.89 21.57 -8.81
CA LEU A 234 6.06 22.44 -8.57
C LEU A 234 5.75 23.69 -7.74
N LYS A 235 4.49 24.15 -7.72
CA LYS A 235 4.08 25.32 -6.94
C LYS A 235 3.76 25.00 -5.47
N ILE A 236 3.87 23.73 -5.05
CA ILE A 236 3.55 23.29 -3.69
C ILE A 236 4.87 22.93 -2.99
N PRO A 237 5.53 23.87 -2.28
CA PRO A 237 6.88 23.68 -1.75
C PRO A 237 6.99 22.58 -0.67
N GLN A 238 5.88 22.23 -0.03
CA GLN A 238 5.84 21.14 0.96
C GLN A 238 6.00 19.76 0.31
N ILE A 239 5.68 19.62 -0.99
CA ILE A 239 5.96 18.41 -1.76
C ILE A 239 7.43 18.45 -2.15
N GLN A 240 8.27 17.76 -1.36
CA GLN A 240 9.71 17.74 -1.58
C GLN A 240 10.20 16.52 -2.36
N THR A 241 9.33 15.54 -2.60
CA THR A 241 9.69 14.30 -3.30
C THR A 241 8.59 13.87 -4.27
N TRP A 242 8.98 13.67 -5.54
CA TRP A 242 8.19 13.01 -6.57
C TRP A 242 8.62 11.56 -6.70
N LYS A 243 7.79 10.66 -6.21
CA LYS A 243 8.06 9.23 -6.19
C LYS A 243 7.50 8.53 -7.41
N ILE A 244 8.28 7.64 -8.02
CA ILE A 244 7.83 6.79 -9.12
C ILE A 244 7.62 5.35 -8.60
N GLU A 245 6.44 4.77 -8.76
CA GLU A 245 6.18 3.36 -8.43
C GLU A 245 6.69 2.45 -9.53
N GLY A 246 7.57 1.50 -9.18
CA GLY A 246 8.11 0.60 -10.19
C GLY A 246 9.12 -0.43 -9.72
N ARG A 247 9.17 -0.78 -8.42
CA ARG A 247 10.25 -1.67 -7.91
C ARG A 247 10.26 -3.07 -8.50
N LYS A 248 9.20 -3.51 -9.18
CA LYS A 248 9.18 -4.79 -9.94
C LYS A 248 9.48 -4.60 -11.43
N LYS A 249 9.73 -3.38 -11.88
CA LYS A 249 10.00 -3.05 -13.28
C LYS A 249 11.50 -3.11 -13.59
N GLY A 250 11.81 -3.39 -14.85
CA GLY A 250 13.18 -3.47 -15.36
C GLY A 250 13.85 -2.11 -15.52
N PRO A 251 15.16 -2.09 -15.83
CA PRO A 251 15.95 -0.87 -15.96
C PRO A 251 15.41 0.11 -17.01
N HIS A 252 14.81 -0.40 -18.10
CA HIS A 252 14.21 0.44 -19.14
C HIS A 252 13.08 1.32 -18.59
N TYR A 253 12.12 0.73 -17.87
CA TYR A 253 11.03 1.48 -17.24
C TYR A 253 11.58 2.57 -16.31
N VAL A 254 12.56 2.21 -15.48
CA VAL A 254 13.15 3.14 -14.50
C VAL A 254 13.84 4.30 -15.21
N TYR A 255 14.70 4.02 -16.19
CA TYR A 255 15.43 5.05 -16.92
C TYR A 255 14.48 6.05 -17.60
N TYR A 256 13.49 5.53 -18.34
CA TYR A 256 12.57 6.36 -19.12
C TYR A 256 11.63 7.19 -18.24
N THR A 257 11.10 6.60 -17.17
CA THR A 257 10.21 7.34 -16.24
C THR A 257 10.96 8.40 -15.45
N VAL A 258 12.17 8.10 -14.95
CA VAL A 258 13.01 9.09 -14.27
C VAL A 258 13.38 10.23 -15.21
N SER A 259 13.86 9.91 -16.42
CA SER A 259 14.24 10.92 -17.43
C SER A 259 13.07 11.83 -17.79
N ALA A 260 11.87 11.25 -17.97
CA ALA A 260 10.66 12.01 -18.26
C ALA A 260 10.29 12.98 -17.13
N TYR A 261 10.20 12.50 -15.88
CA TYR A 261 9.81 13.36 -14.76
C TYR A 261 10.88 14.38 -14.40
N LYS A 262 12.17 14.04 -14.58
CA LYS A 262 13.26 15.01 -14.46
C LYS A 262 13.13 16.12 -15.51
N THR A 263 12.86 15.76 -16.76
CA THR A 263 12.61 16.73 -17.84
C THR A 263 11.39 17.60 -17.56
N LEU A 264 10.28 17.03 -17.07
CA LEU A 264 9.09 17.79 -16.69
C LEU A 264 9.33 18.72 -15.50
N ARG A 265 10.16 18.31 -14.54
CA ARG A 265 10.51 19.11 -13.36
C ARG A 265 11.42 20.28 -13.71
N ASP A 266 12.48 20.00 -14.47
CA ASP A 266 13.59 20.92 -14.71
C ASP A 266 13.31 21.83 -15.92
N HIS A 267 12.55 21.34 -16.91
CA HIS A 267 12.31 22.00 -18.20
C HIS A 267 10.84 22.01 -18.64
N GLY A 268 9.89 21.67 -17.76
CA GLY A 268 8.47 21.50 -18.14
C GLY A 268 7.73 22.76 -18.61
N SER A 269 8.37 23.94 -18.56
CA SER A 269 7.87 25.17 -19.19
C SER A 269 8.14 25.22 -20.69
N ASP A 270 9.12 24.48 -21.19
CA ASP A 270 9.42 24.37 -22.63
C ASP A 270 8.49 23.32 -23.29
N PRO A 271 7.68 23.70 -24.30
CA PRO A 271 6.85 22.76 -25.04
C PRO A 271 7.62 21.60 -25.68
N LYS A 272 8.86 21.82 -26.13
CA LYS A 272 9.68 20.77 -26.76
C LYS A 272 10.11 19.73 -25.74
N ALA A 273 10.67 20.16 -24.61
CA ALA A 273 11.01 19.29 -23.49
C ALA A 273 9.79 18.52 -22.96
N LYS A 274 8.62 19.18 -22.89
CA LYS A 274 7.36 18.49 -22.52
C LYS A 274 7.01 17.38 -23.51
N LYS A 275 7.08 17.66 -24.82
CA LYS A 275 6.79 16.64 -25.86
C LYS A 275 7.77 15.47 -25.78
N GLU A 276 9.04 15.74 -25.53
CA GLU A 276 10.06 14.71 -25.32
C GLU A 276 9.74 13.84 -24.10
N ALA A 277 9.43 14.45 -22.95
CA ALA A 277 9.07 13.72 -21.74
C ALA A 277 7.85 12.83 -21.94
N MET A 278 6.84 13.28 -22.70
CA MET A 278 5.69 12.46 -23.06
C MET A 278 6.10 11.25 -23.90
N GLY A 279 6.97 11.43 -24.89
CA GLY A 279 7.51 10.34 -25.70
C GLY A 279 8.31 9.32 -24.87
N LEU A 280 9.02 9.77 -23.83
CA LEU A 280 9.69 8.89 -22.87
C LEU A 280 8.68 8.08 -22.05
N LEU A 281 7.60 8.70 -21.57
CA LEU A 281 6.55 8.00 -20.81
C LEU A 281 5.81 6.97 -21.66
N ASP A 282 5.53 7.27 -22.93
CA ASP A 282 4.90 6.32 -23.87
C ASP A 282 5.77 5.07 -24.10
N ARG A 283 7.09 5.23 -24.00
CA ARG A 283 8.05 4.13 -24.10
C ARG A 283 8.31 3.42 -22.78
N SER A 284 7.75 3.87 -21.65
CA SER A 284 8.06 3.28 -20.34
C SER A 284 7.68 1.80 -20.18
N LEU A 285 6.83 1.24 -21.05
CA LEU A 285 6.29 -0.13 -20.94
C LEU A 285 5.42 -0.33 -19.67
N GLY A 286 4.77 0.77 -19.24
CA GLY A 286 3.71 0.79 -18.23
C GLY A 286 2.39 0.19 -18.73
N ARG A 287 1.33 0.35 -17.94
CA ARG A 287 -0.05 0.24 -18.44
C ARG A 287 -0.43 1.56 -19.12
N GLU A 288 -1.60 1.56 -19.74
CA GLU A 288 -2.28 2.82 -20.02
C GLU A 288 -2.35 3.68 -18.75
N ARG A 289 -2.23 5.00 -18.96
CA ARG A 289 -2.05 5.99 -17.90
C ARG A 289 -3.37 6.67 -17.58
N THR A 290 -3.57 7.01 -16.32
CA THR A 290 -4.74 7.77 -15.83
C THR A 290 -4.32 8.84 -14.85
N HIS A 291 -5.11 9.91 -14.78
CA HIS A 291 -5.02 10.95 -13.75
C HIS A 291 -5.87 10.62 -12.53
N TYR A 292 -6.60 9.50 -12.54
CA TYR A 292 -7.52 9.08 -11.49
C TYR A 292 -8.44 10.23 -11.03
N LEU A 293 -8.61 10.41 -9.71
CA LEU A 293 -9.35 11.53 -9.10
C LEU A 293 -8.47 12.76 -8.89
N PHE A 294 -7.25 12.79 -9.42
CA PHE A 294 -6.30 13.85 -9.13
C PHE A 294 -6.79 15.23 -9.62
N LEU A 295 -7.60 15.25 -10.69
CA LEU A 295 -8.30 16.44 -11.20
C LEU A 295 -9.80 16.36 -10.90
N PRO A 296 -10.30 17.03 -9.85
CA PRO A 296 -11.72 17.00 -9.48
C PRO A 296 -12.66 17.47 -10.61
N GLN A 297 -12.21 18.40 -11.45
CA GLN A 297 -12.97 18.94 -12.58
C GLN A 297 -13.05 17.98 -13.78
N ARG A 298 -12.19 16.96 -13.83
CA ARG A 298 -12.18 15.94 -14.88
C ARG A 298 -11.77 14.59 -14.28
N PRO A 299 -12.61 14.01 -13.41
CA PRO A 299 -12.28 12.77 -12.75
C PRO A 299 -12.20 11.64 -13.77
N GLN A 300 -11.21 10.77 -13.63
CA GLN A 300 -11.05 9.57 -14.44
C GLN A 300 -11.24 8.35 -13.54
N ASN A 301 -12.07 7.41 -13.99
CA ASN A 301 -12.09 6.08 -13.40
C ASN A 301 -10.80 5.36 -13.81
N PRO A 302 -9.96 4.89 -12.88
CA PRO A 302 -8.69 4.27 -13.24
C PRO A 302 -8.90 2.83 -13.74
N ILE A 303 -10.14 2.36 -13.82
CA ILE A 303 -10.51 1.02 -14.25
C ILE A 303 -11.21 1.16 -15.60
N PRO A 304 -10.59 0.71 -16.71
CA PRO A 304 -11.14 0.92 -18.04
C PRO A 304 -12.40 0.08 -18.26
N LYS A 305 -13.32 0.61 -19.07
CA LYS A 305 -14.58 -0.04 -19.47
C LYS A 305 -14.33 -1.29 -20.32
N ASP A 306 -13.26 -1.26 -21.12
CA ASP A 306 -12.98 -2.26 -22.16
C ASP A 306 -12.11 -3.43 -21.63
N GLY A 307 -11.88 -3.48 -20.31
CA GLY A 307 -11.57 -4.71 -19.59
C GLY A 307 -10.13 -5.26 -19.68
N GLN A 308 -9.17 -4.57 -20.29
CA GLN A 308 -7.80 -5.12 -20.44
C GLN A 308 -6.69 -4.17 -19.99
N THR A 309 -6.24 -4.28 -18.74
CA THR A 309 -5.11 -3.52 -18.18
C THR A 309 -3.82 -4.35 -18.12
N ALA A 310 -3.31 -4.66 -19.31
CA ALA A 310 -1.99 -5.24 -19.52
C ALA A 310 -0.89 -4.17 -19.36
N SER A 311 0.23 -4.53 -18.74
CA SER A 311 1.46 -3.71 -18.83
C SER A 311 2.26 -4.04 -20.09
N GLY A 312 2.95 -3.07 -20.67
CA GLY A 312 3.84 -3.28 -21.81
C GLY A 312 3.27 -2.74 -23.11
N LEU A 313 4.15 -2.50 -24.07
CA LEU A 313 3.80 -1.93 -25.36
C LEU A 313 3.22 -3.03 -26.26
N LEU A 314 2.02 -2.82 -26.82
CA LEU A 314 1.43 -3.75 -27.79
C LEU A 314 2.30 -3.82 -29.05
N ILE A 315 3.01 -4.93 -29.21
CA ILE A 315 3.93 -5.12 -30.33
C ILE A 315 3.26 -5.85 -31.51
N GLY A 316 2.10 -6.47 -31.31
CA GLY A 316 1.36 -7.15 -32.36
C GLY A 316 0.42 -8.19 -31.80
N ASN A 317 -0.13 -9.02 -32.67
CA ASN A 317 -1.05 -10.10 -32.31
C ASN A 317 -0.53 -11.42 -32.91
N ILE A 318 -0.83 -12.54 -32.26
CA ILE A 318 -0.54 -13.87 -32.78
C ILE A 318 -1.31 -14.09 -34.08
N GLN A 319 -0.60 -14.55 -35.10
CA GLN A 319 -1.10 -14.90 -36.42
C GLN A 319 -0.80 -16.37 -36.74
N GLY A 320 -1.36 -16.87 -37.84
CA GLY A 320 -1.24 -18.26 -38.25
C GLY A 320 -2.26 -19.18 -37.59
N GLY A 321 -2.13 -20.49 -37.86
CA GLY A 321 -2.96 -21.54 -37.26
C GLY A 321 -2.28 -22.19 -36.06
N VAL A 322 -3.02 -23.03 -35.33
CA VAL A 322 -2.60 -23.68 -34.07
C VAL A 322 -1.25 -24.43 -34.19
N LYS A 323 -0.95 -25.00 -35.36
CA LYS A 323 0.31 -25.74 -35.59
C LYS A 323 1.55 -24.84 -35.75
N LYS A 324 1.39 -23.58 -36.20
CA LYS A 324 2.49 -22.65 -36.50
C LYS A 324 2.11 -21.20 -36.18
N PRO A 325 1.93 -20.86 -34.89
CA PRO A 325 1.71 -19.48 -34.49
C PRO A 325 2.95 -18.64 -34.79
N TYR A 326 2.73 -17.42 -35.26
CA TYR A 326 3.79 -16.44 -35.49
C TYR A 326 3.36 -15.03 -35.11
N LEU A 327 4.34 -14.16 -34.91
CA LEU A 327 4.16 -12.74 -34.62
C LEU A 327 4.79 -11.92 -35.75
N VAL A 328 4.11 -10.85 -36.14
CA VAL A 328 4.68 -9.78 -36.97
C VAL A 328 4.73 -8.52 -36.10
N PRO A 329 5.91 -8.10 -35.63
CA PRO A 329 6.02 -7.03 -34.66
C PRO A 329 5.88 -5.66 -35.34
N ARG A 330 5.27 -4.72 -34.62
CA ARG A 330 5.03 -3.33 -35.03
C ARG A 330 6.27 -2.45 -34.86
N GLU A 331 7.24 -2.89 -34.08
CA GLU A 331 8.57 -2.29 -33.92
C GLU A 331 9.67 -3.34 -33.99
N ASP A 332 10.92 -2.90 -34.01
CA ASP A 332 12.07 -3.78 -33.87
C ASP A 332 12.07 -4.46 -32.50
N LEU A 333 12.50 -5.73 -32.50
CA LEU A 333 12.71 -6.53 -31.29
C LEU A 333 14.19 -6.89 -31.20
N PHE A 334 14.79 -6.54 -30.07
CA PHE A 334 16.21 -6.76 -29.83
C PHE A 334 16.48 -8.06 -29.08
N HIS A 335 17.70 -8.59 -29.22
CA HIS A 335 18.14 -9.72 -28.41
C HIS A 335 18.00 -9.39 -26.91
N GLY A 336 17.33 -10.25 -26.16
CA GLY A 336 17.07 -10.09 -24.73
C GLY A 336 15.75 -9.40 -24.38
N ASP A 337 15.03 -8.81 -25.35
CA ASP A 337 13.70 -8.25 -25.13
C ASP A 337 12.75 -9.33 -24.58
N VAL A 338 11.89 -8.94 -23.65
CA VAL A 338 10.93 -9.84 -23.01
C VAL A 338 9.54 -9.52 -23.55
N LEU A 339 8.91 -10.53 -24.16
CA LEU A 339 7.54 -10.45 -24.64
C LEU A 339 6.59 -11.23 -23.73
N ARG A 340 5.38 -10.71 -23.57
CA ARG A 340 4.24 -11.37 -22.94
C ARG A 340 3.15 -11.65 -23.95
N ILE A 341 2.67 -12.87 -24.01
CA ILE A 341 1.49 -13.27 -24.78
C ILE A 341 0.27 -13.25 -23.87
N GLY A 342 -0.78 -12.58 -24.34
CA GLY A 342 -2.06 -12.55 -23.66
C GLY A 342 -1.97 -11.95 -22.24
N TYR A 343 -2.91 -12.41 -21.41
CA TYR A 343 -3.10 -11.96 -20.04
C TYR A 343 -2.83 -13.08 -19.03
N GLU A 344 -2.36 -12.74 -17.82
CA GLU A 344 -1.89 -13.71 -16.82
C GLU A 344 -2.91 -14.77 -16.35
N ASP A 345 -4.18 -14.58 -16.65
CA ASP A 345 -5.29 -15.47 -16.34
C ASP A 345 -5.80 -16.29 -17.53
N GLU A 346 -5.16 -16.16 -18.70
CA GLU A 346 -5.41 -17.00 -19.86
C GLU A 346 -4.52 -18.25 -19.83
N GLU A 347 -5.05 -19.40 -20.25
CA GLU A 347 -4.32 -20.68 -20.17
C GLU A 347 -3.06 -20.72 -21.06
N TRP A 348 -3.09 -20.00 -22.18
CA TRP A 348 -1.99 -19.90 -23.16
C TRP A 348 -1.00 -18.80 -22.82
N HIS A 349 -1.19 -18.09 -21.72
CA HIS A 349 -0.31 -17.01 -21.30
C HIS A 349 1.13 -17.50 -21.15
N ALA A 350 2.07 -16.73 -21.72
CA ALA A 350 3.49 -16.97 -21.52
C ALA A 350 4.30 -15.70 -21.60
N ILE A 351 5.50 -15.78 -21.03
CA ILE A 351 6.55 -14.78 -21.14
C ILE A 351 7.76 -15.46 -21.80
N PHE A 352 8.36 -14.83 -22.79
CA PHE A 352 9.54 -15.35 -23.46
C PHE A 352 10.54 -14.25 -23.83
N LYS A 353 11.81 -14.65 -23.94
CA LYS A 353 12.92 -13.77 -24.32
C LYS A 353 13.26 -13.92 -25.80
N ILE A 354 13.47 -12.80 -26.47
CA ILE A 354 13.93 -12.74 -27.86
C ILE A 354 15.40 -13.15 -27.94
N GLN A 355 15.69 -14.14 -28.80
CA GLN A 355 17.04 -14.72 -28.93
C GLN A 355 17.88 -14.05 -30.01
N ARG A 356 17.27 -13.32 -30.94
CA ARG A 356 17.94 -12.62 -32.04
C ARG A 356 17.15 -11.39 -32.43
N HIS A 357 17.81 -10.44 -33.08
CA HIS A 357 17.12 -9.28 -33.64
C HIS A 357 16.01 -9.69 -34.64
N ILE A 358 14.85 -9.07 -34.53
CA ILE A 358 13.74 -9.24 -35.48
C ILE A 358 13.33 -7.83 -35.93
N PRO A 359 13.42 -7.51 -37.23
CA PRO A 359 13.04 -6.20 -37.72
C PRO A 359 11.53 -5.99 -37.63
N LYS A 360 11.11 -4.73 -37.55
CA LYS A 360 9.72 -4.30 -37.71
C LYS A 360 9.12 -4.93 -38.97
N ARG A 361 7.90 -5.46 -38.84
CA ARG A 361 7.19 -6.24 -39.88
C ARG A 361 7.86 -7.57 -40.28
N GLY A 362 8.94 -7.98 -39.62
CA GLY A 362 9.57 -9.28 -39.81
C GLY A 362 8.75 -10.43 -39.20
N LYS A 363 8.79 -11.61 -39.80
CA LYS A 363 8.06 -12.78 -39.27
C LYS A 363 8.87 -13.47 -38.17
N TYR A 364 8.29 -13.59 -36.98
CA TYR A 364 8.83 -14.38 -35.87
C TYR A 364 7.96 -15.59 -35.59
N ASN A 365 8.44 -16.79 -35.94
CA ASN A 365 7.79 -18.03 -35.57
C ASN A 365 7.98 -18.23 -34.07
N THR A 366 6.87 -18.21 -33.33
CA THR A 366 6.93 -18.26 -31.88
C THR A 366 7.13 -19.73 -31.48
N ASN A 367 8.36 -20.14 -31.14
CA ASN A 367 8.64 -21.45 -30.55
C ASN A 367 8.15 -21.48 -29.09
N LEU A 368 6.84 -21.37 -28.90
CA LEU A 368 6.22 -21.23 -27.58
C LEU A 368 6.18 -22.57 -26.88
N LYS A 369 6.88 -22.66 -25.76
CA LYS A 369 6.71 -23.73 -24.78
C LYS A 369 5.54 -23.39 -23.84
N THR A 370 4.35 -23.12 -24.39
CA THR A 370 3.13 -22.90 -23.60
C THR A 370 2.43 -24.25 -23.35
N LYS A 371 1.69 -24.36 -22.24
CA LYS A 371 0.85 -25.55 -21.97
C LYS A 371 -0.26 -25.73 -23.03
N THR A 372 -0.77 -24.61 -23.53
CA THR A 372 -1.78 -24.55 -24.60
C THR A 372 -1.37 -23.51 -25.64
N VAL A 373 -1.74 -23.73 -26.91
CA VAL A 373 -1.37 -22.82 -28.01
C VAL A 373 -2.26 -21.57 -27.97
N PRO A 374 -1.70 -20.35 -28.04
CA PRO A 374 -2.51 -19.14 -28.06
C PRO A 374 -3.36 -19.03 -29.33
N PRO A 375 -4.64 -18.62 -29.22
CA PRO A 375 -5.50 -18.43 -30.39
C PRO A 375 -5.03 -17.28 -31.28
N LYS A 376 -5.39 -17.33 -32.57
CA LYS A 376 -5.18 -16.22 -33.51
C LYS A 376 -5.83 -14.95 -32.95
N GLY A 377 -5.11 -13.84 -33.03
CA GLY A 377 -5.56 -12.54 -32.52
C GLY A 377 -5.09 -12.23 -31.10
N THR A 378 -4.53 -13.21 -30.37
CA THR A 378 -4.01 -12.99 -29.01
C THR A 378 -2.97 -11.87 -29.00
N PRO A 379 -3.11 -10.83 -28.16
CA PRO A 379 -2.17 -9.71 -28.14
C PRO A 379 -0.81 -10.12 -27.57
N VAL A 380 0.25 -9.53 -28.10
CA VAL A 380 1.63 -9.71 -27.62
C VAL A 380 2.21 -8.35 -27.22
N PHE A 381 2.74 -8.28 -26.00
CA PHE A 381 3.25 -7.05 -25.40
C PHE A 381 4.75 -7.15 -25.17
N LEU A 382 5.49 -6.09 -25.48
CA LEU A 382 6.86 -5.88 -25.03
C LEU A 382 6.83 -5.37 -23.58
N VAL A 383 7.38 -6.16 -22.65
CA VAL A 383 7.29 -5.88 -21.20
C VAL A 383 8.62 -5.54 -20.55
N ASP A 384 9.74 -5.84 -21.21
CA ASP A 384 11.09 -5.38 -20.83
C ASP A 384 11.92 -5.23 -22.10
N ARG A 385 12.58 -4.07 -22.27
CA ARG A 385 13.39 -3.76 -23.45
C ARG A 385 14.86 -3.66 -23.07
N ARG A 386 15.72 -4.30 -23.85
CA ARG A 386 17.17 -4.37 -23.62
C ARG A 386 17.92 -3.57 -24.68
N GLU A 387 17.77 -2.25 -24.61
CA GLU A 387 18.47 -1.32 -25.51
C GLU A 387 19.97 -1.35 -25.28
N LYS A 388 20.74 -1.39 -26.38
CA LYS A 388 22.20 -1.48 -26.34
C LYS A 388 22.83 -0.28 -25.63
N THR A 389 22.37 0.94 -25.93
CA THR A 389 22.87 2.19 -25.36
C THR A 389 22.70 2.24 -23.84
N LEU A 390 21.50 1.95 -23.34
CA LEU A 390 21.25 1.89 -21.90
C LEU A 390 22.07 0.79 -21.22
N LYS A 391 22.21 -0.38 -21.86
CA LYS A 391 23.04 -1.47 -21.36
C LYS A 391 24.51 -1.05 -21.23
N GLU A 392 25.05 -0.34 -22.21
CA GLU A 392 26.44 0.17 -22.18
C GLU A 392 26.65 1.19 -21.04
N VAL A 393 25.68 2.08 -20.81
CA VAL A 393 25.73 3.04 -19.69
C VAL A 393 25.69 2.30 -18.35
N ILE A 394 24.80 1.32 -18.19
CA ILE A 394 24.72 0.50 -16.98
C ILE A 394 26.04 -0.25 -16.74
N LEU A 395 26.62 -0.87 -17.77
CA LEU A 395 27.90 -1.59 -17.67
C LEU A 395 29.06 -0.66 -17.29
N ARG A 396 29.05 0.60 -17.76
CA ARG A 396 30.04 1.60 -17.36
C ARG A 396 29.93 1.92 -15.88
N LEU A 397 28.70 2.15 -15.40
CA LEU A 397 28.45 2.42 -13.98
C LEU A 397 28.77 1.20 -13.10
N GLU A 398 28.48 -0.01 -13.59
CA GLU A 398 28.77 -1.25 -12.87
C GLU A 398 30.27 -1.41 -12.61
N LYS A 399 31.14 -1.01 -13.54
CA LYS A 399 32.59 -1.01 -13.35
C LYS A 399 33.08 -0.05 -12.27
N GLU A 400 32.28 0.95 -11.90
CA GLU A 400 32.59 1.87 -10.80
C GLU A 400 32.14 1.33 -9.43
N VAL A 401 31.35 0.24 -9.40
CA VAL A 401 30.88 -0.39 -8.15
C VAL A 401 32.02 -1.18 -7.52
N LEU A 402 32.45 -0.75 -6.33
CA LEU A 402 33.46 -1.43 -5.55
C LEU A 402 32.81 -2.45 -4.62
N GLU A 403 33.26 -3.70 -4.67
CA GLU A 403 32.76 -4.75 -3.80
C GLU A 403 32.96 -4.41 -2.32
N LYS A 404 32.00 -4.84 -1.49
CA LYS A 404 32.01 -4.63 -0.05
C LYS A 404 31.80 -5.95 0.65
N ASN A 405 32.58 -6.16 1.71
CA ASN A 405 32.36 -7.24 2.65
C ASN A 405 31.91 -6.64 3.98
N ILE A 406 30.89 -7.25 4.59
CA ILE A 406 30.39 -6.83 5.89
C ILE A 406 30.99 -7.76 6.95
N SER A 407 31.57 -7.18 7.99
CA SER A 407 32.16 -7.95 9.09
C SER A 407 31.12 -8.81 9.81
N ASP A 408 31.50 -10.06 10.12
CA ASP A 408 30.71 -10.98 10.93
C ASP A 408 30.31 -10.41 12.29
N LYS A 409 31.13 -9.51 12.87
CA LYS A 409 30.80 -8.83 14.12
C LYS A 409 29.53 -7.98 14.01
N ILE A 410 29.29 -7.36 12.85
CA ILE A 410 28.08 -6.57 12.58
C ILE A 410 26.91 -7.53 12.32
N LEU A 411 27.14 -8.58 11.53
CA LEU A 411 26.13 -9.57 11.16
C LEU A 411 25.66 -10.42 12.35
N ASN A 412 26.50 -10.66 13.35
CA ASN A 412 26.19 -11.52 14.50
C ASN A 412 25.81 -10.74 15.76
N LYS A 413 25.68 -9.41 15.67
CA LYS A 413 25.28 -8.61 16.82
C LYS A 413 23.83 -8.94 17.22
N ASN A 414 23.67 -9.43 18.44
CA ASN A 414 22.36 -9.64 19.04
C ASN A 414 21.80 -8.31 19.57
N PHE A 415 20.53 -8.07 19.28
CA PHE A 415 19.77 -6.97 19.83
C PHE A 415 18.70 -7.53 20.75
N GLN A 416 18.72 -7.10 21.99
CA GLN A 416 17.56 -7.22 22.88
C GLN A 416 16.92 -5.84 22.92
N ILE A 417 15.92 -5.63 22.07
CA ILE A 417 15.12 -4.40 22.16
C ILE A 417 14.37 -4.44 23.49
N ARG A 418 14.38 -3.33 24.22
CA ARG A 418 13.61 -3.21 25.46
C ARG A 418 12.13 -3.28 25.12
N ILE A 419 11.54 -4.43 25.41
CA ILE A 419 10.11 -4.67 25.27
C ILE A 419 9.38 -3.96 26.41
N PRO A 420 8.17 -3.39 26.17
CA PRO A 420 7.36 -2.82 27.24
C PRO A 420 7.07 -3.86 28.32
N VAL A 421 7.08 -3.42 29.59
CA VAL A 421 6.63 -4.27 30.69
C VAL A 421 5.10 -4.23 30.69
N LYS A 422 4.47 -5.41 30.86
CA LYS A 422 3.04 -5.52 31.08
C LYS A 422 2.66 -4.67 32.29
N ASN A 423 1.86 -3.62 32.07
CA ASN A 423 1.43 -2.71 33.12
C ASN A 423 -0.08 -2.50 33.06
N ILE A 424 -0.83 -3.60 33.19
CA ILE A 424 -2.28 -3.60 33.08
C ILE A 424 -2.85 -4.41 34.24
N ARG A 425 -3.83 -3.83 34.95
CA ARG A 425 -4.70 -4.58 35.88
C ARG A 425 -5.67 -5.45 35.07
N GLN A 426 -6.23 -6.51 35.66
CA GLN A 426 -7.29 -7.27 34.98
C GLN A 426 -8.43 -6.31 34.57
N HIS A 427 -8.73 -6.28 33.28
CA HIS A 427 -9.88 -5.54 32.75
C HIS A 427 -11.09 -6.46 32.66
N PRO A 428 -12.31 -5.92 32.82
CA PRO A 428 -13.52 -6.70 32.62
C PRO A 428 -13.57 -7.25 31.20
N ILE A 429 -14.06 -8.48 31.07
CA ILE A 429 -14.35 -9.06 29.77
C ILE A 429 -15.57 -8.35 29.19
N ILE A 430 -15.38 -7.75 28.01
CA ILE A 430 -16.39 -6.99 27.30
C ILE A 430 -16.63 -7.64 25.94
N GLU A 431 -17.90 -7.77 25.57
CA GLU A 431 -18.34 -8.15 24.23
C GLU A 431 -19.08 -6.99 23.58
N ILE A 432 -18.71 -6.67 22.34
CA ILE A 432 -19.31 -5.60 21.56
C ILE A 432 -19.81 -6.15 20.23
N ASN A 433 -21.09 -5.90 19.98
CA ASN A 433 -21.70 -6.06 18.67
C ASN A 433 -21.64 -4.72 17.94
N VAL A 434 -20.95 -4.67 16.80
CA VAL A 434 -20.72 -3.45 16.03
C VAL A 434 -21.68 -3.41 14.85
N HIS A 435 -22.46 -2.33 14.73
CA HIS A 435 -23.50 -2.19 13.72
C HIS A 435 -23.32 -0.91 12.89
N ARG A 436 -23.81 -0.95 11.64
CA ARG A 436 -24.00 0.25 10.80
C ARG A 436 -25.26 1.03 11.19
N ILE A 437 -26.30 0.31 11.61
CA ILE A 437 -27.59 0.87 12.01
C ILE A 437 -27.85 0.41 13.45
N PRO A 438 -28.17 1.32 14.37
CA PRO A 438 -28.51 0.95 15.74
C PRO A 438 -29.65 -0.06 15.78
N PRO A 439 -29.55 -1.14 16.57
CA PRO A 439 -30.64 -2.11 16.71
C PRO A 439 -31.87 -1.46 17.35
N LYS A 440 -33.08 -1.85 16.91
CA LYS A 440 -34.35 -1.32 17.44
C LYS A 440 -34.64 -1.73 18.90
N LYS A 441 -34.01 -2.81 19.39
CA LYS A 441 -34.16 -3.32 20.77
C LYS A 441 -32.79 -3.49 21.41
N ALA A 442 -32.71 -3.36 22.73
CA ALA A 442 -31.48 -3.62 23.47
C ALA A 442 -31.12 -5.10 23.40
N GLN A 443 -30.07 -5.44 22.66
CA GLN A 443 -29.56 -6.82 22.54
C GLN A 443 -28.35 -7.07 23.46
N ALA A 444 -27.63 -6.03 23.89
CA ALA A 444 -26.43 -6.16 24.73
C ALA A 444 -26.22 -4.91 25.61
N LYS A 445 -25.46 -5.06 26.70
CA LYS A 445 -25.06 -3.97 27.62
C LYS A 445 -24.13 -2.95 26.95
N GLN A 446 -23.31 -3.39 25.98
CA GLN A 446 -22.42 -2.54 25.19
C GLN A 446 -22.66 -2.74 23.69
N THR A 447 -22.72 -1.63 22.94
CA THR A 447 -23.01 -1.64 21.50
C THR A 447 -22.01 -0.75 20.76
N GLY A 448 -21.43 -1.28 19.68
CA GLY A 448 -20.58 -0.51 18.78
C GLY A 448 -21.40 0.04 17.61
N ILE A 449 -21.17 1.30 17.25
CA ILE A 449 -21.84 1.93 16.11
C ILE A 449 -20.80 2.58 15.21
N TRP A 450 -20.77 2.17 13.94
CA TRP A 450 -20.06 2.89 12.90
C TRP A 450 -20.65 4.27 12.74
N LEU A 451 -19.84 5.30 12.95
CA LEU A 451 -20.25 6.66 12.64
C LEU A 451 -20.40 6.82 11.14
N SER A 452 -21.51 7.45 10.76
CA SER A 452 -21.88 7.72 9.37
C SER A 452 -22.40 9.14 9.24
N ASP A 453 -22.29 9.69 8.03
CA ASP A 453 -22.79 11.02 7.66
C ASP A 453 -24.32 11.15 7.81
N LYS A 454 -25.05 10.07 7.51
CA LYS A 454 -26.51 9.97 7.55
C LYS A 454 -27.10 9.89 8.96
N MET A 455 -26.28 9.64 9.97
CA MET A 455 -26.78 9.53 11.35
C MET A 455 -26.99 10.92 11.94
N SER A 456 -28.20 11.20 12.43
CA SER A 456 -28.42 12.37 13.28
C SER A 456 -28.19 11.99 14.75
N PRO A 457 -27.34 12.73 15.50
CA PRO A 457 -27.23 12.56 16.95
C PRO A 457 -28.55 12.79 17.69
N SER A 458 -29.55 13.45 17.10
CA SER A 458 -30.86 13.68 17.74
C SER A 458 -31.83 12.50 17.64
N SER A 459 -31.62 11.55 16.73
CA SER A 459 -32.57 10.47 16.45
C SER A 459 -32.34 9.19 17.26
N MET A 460 -31.30 9.14 18.09
CA MET A 460 -30.96 7.95 18.89
C MET A 460 -31.61 8.04 20.27
N LYS A 461 -32.58 7.17 20.54
CA LYS A 461 -33.10 6.96 21.90
C LYS A 461 -32.05 6.17 22.70
N THR A 462 -31.21 6.88 23.46
CA THR A 462 -29.97 6.35 24.05
C THR A 462 -30.06 5.91 25.50
N ASN A 463 -31.24 5.89 26.11
CA ASN A 463 -31.39 5.63 27.56
C ASN A 463 -30.96 4.22 28.03
N HIS A 464 -30.38 3.36 27.17
CA HIS A 464 -30.13 1.94 27.49
C HIS A 464 -28.79 1.34 26.99
N TYR A 465 -27.79 2.11 26.53
CA TYR A 465 -26.53 1.54 26.00
C TYR A 465 -25.25 2.28 26.41
N ASP A 466 -24.21 1.53 26.78
CA ASP A 466 -22.82 2.00 26.69
C ASP A 466 -22.37 1.91 25.22
N ILE A 467 -22.43 3.04 24.51
CA ILE A 467 -22.11 3.11 23.08
C ILE A 467 -20.60 3.28 22.87
N TRP A 468 -20.05 2.52 21.94
CA TRP A 468 -18.70 2.69 21.39
C TRP A 468 -18.80 3.23 19.97
N TRP A 469 -18.26 4.42 19.73
CA TRP A 469 -18.33 5.10 18.45
C TRP A 469 -17.15 4.74 17.55
N TRP A 470 -17.41 4.10 16.42
CA TRP A 470 -16.38 3.64 15.49
C TRP A 470 -16.21 4.64 14.36
N LEU A 471 -15.04 5.25 14.25
CA LEU A 471 -14.71 6.12 13.13
C LEU A 471 -14.44 5.29 11.87
N PRO A 472 -14.72 5.81 10.67
CA PRO A 472 -14.38 5.12 9.44
C PRO A 472 -12.85 4.92 9.35
N PRO A 473 -12.37 3.87 8.68
CA PRO A 473 -10.95 3.56 8.57
C PRO A 473 -10.15 4.50 7.68
N VAL A 474 -10.82 5.36 6.92
CA VAL A 474 -10.23 6.39 6.07
C VAL A 474 -11.13 7.63 6.13
N ILE A 475 -10.51 8.79 6.29
CA ILE A 475 -11.17 10.11 6.23
C ILE A 475 -10.39 10.95 5.23
N TRP A 476 -11.08 11.63 4.32
CA TRP A 476 -10.45 12.44 3.29
C TRP A 476 -10.35 13.93 3.69
N PRO A 477 -9.42 14.71 3.11
CA PRO A 477 -9.22 16.12 3.48
C PRO A 477 -10.42 17.04 3.22
N ASP A 478 -11.31 16.67 2.32
CA ASP A 478 -12.57 17.38 2.07
C ASP A 478 -13.68 17.04 3.07
N GLU A 479 -13.57 15.92 3.78
CA GLU A 479 -14.54 15.47 4.79
C GLU A 479 -14.16 15.87 6.23
N GLU A 480 -12.92 16.32 6.45
CA GLU A 480 -12.34 16.50 7.78
C GLU A 480 -13.21 17.37 8.72
N ASP A 481 -13.68 18.53 8.24
CA ASP A 481 -14.47 19.46 9.05
C ASP A 481 -15.84 18.90 9.44
N ASN A 482 -16.46 18.09 8.58
CA ASN A 482 -17.71 17.40 8.86
C ASN A 482 -17.49 16.37 9.98
N TRP A 483 -16.44 15.55 9.86
CA TRP A 483 -16.08 14.58 10.89
C TRP A 483 -15.78 15.23 12.24
N LYS A 484 -14.98 16.31 12.23
CA LYS A 484 -14.67 17.09 13.44
C LYS A 484 -15.93 17.62 14.12
N SER A 485 -16.84 18.22 13.35
CA SER A 485 -18.10 18.76 13.86
C SER A 485 -18.97 17.65 14.49
N ARG A 486 -19.04 16.49 13.84
CA ARG A 486 -19.80 15.32 14.30
C ARG A 486 -19.23 14.71 15.57
N ILE A 487 -17.92 14.50 15.62
CA ILE A 487 -17.23 13.98 16.81
C ILE A 487 -17.45 14.91 18.01
N ASN A 488 -17.36 16.23 17.79
CA ASN A 488 -17.65 17.22 18.83
C ASN A 488 -19.11 17.17 19.29
N ALA A 489 -20.07 17.01 18.39
CA ALA A 489 -21.48 16.91 18.74
C ALA A 489 -21.79 15.65 19.58
N ILE A 490 -21.16 14.52 19.25
CA ILE A 490 -21.31 13.25 19.98
C ILE A 490 -20.65 13.35 21.35
N SER A 491 -19.43 13.87 21.42
CA SER A 491 -18.67 13.98 22.67
C SER A 491 -19.35 14.86 23.73
N LYS A 492 -20.25 15.77 23.30
CA LYS A 492 -21.09 16.58 24.21
C LYS A 492 -22.29 15.84 24.78
N LYS A 493 -22.79 14.79 24.11
CA LYS A 493 -24.07 14.13 24.41
C LYS A 493 -23.95 12.73 24.99
N TYR A 494 -22.85 12.03 24.72
CA TYR A 494 -22.73 10.59 25.00
C TYR A 494 -21.46 10.25 25.77
N PRO A 495 -21.45 9.09 26.49
CA PRO A 495 -20.22 8.52 27.04
C PRO A 495 -19.13 8.43 25.97
N GLN A 496 -17.91 8.74 26.38
CA GLN A 496 -16.82 9.09 25.47
C GLN A 496 -15.97 7.88 25.07
N ASN A 497 -16.59 6.76 24.66
CA ASN A 497 -15.85 5.60 24.13
C ASN A 497 -15.78 5.66 22.60
N PHE A 498 -14.57 5.75 22.04
CA PHE A 498 -14.35 5.77 20.60
C PHE A 498 -13.36 4.70 20.15
N VAL A 499 -13.61 4.13 18.98
CA VAL A 499 -12.68 3.26 18.25
C VAL A 499 -12.19 4.00 17.02
N LEU A 500 -10.90 4.27 16.97
CA LEU A 500 -10.25 5.02 15.88
C LEU A 500 -9.55 4.04 14.94
N ASN A 501 -9.97 4.00 13.68
CA ASN A 501 -9.49 3.03 12.69
C ASN A 501 -8.28 3.51 11.88
N ALA A 502 -7.71 4.67 12.25
CA ALA A 502 -6.35 5.06 11.93
C ALA A 502 -5.72 5.77 13.15
N PRO A 503 -4.41 5.57 13.45
CA PRO A 503 -3.79 6.16 14.64
C PRO A 503 -3.92 7.68 14.70
N TRP A 504 -3.92 8.32 13.53
CA TRP A 504 -3.89 9.77 13.38
C TRP A 504 -5.22 10.44 13.69
N GLN A 505 -6.33 9.70 13.69
CA GLN A 505 -7.67 10.21 14.03
C GLN A 505 -7.75 10.75 15.47
N ILE A 506 -6.75 10.46 16.29
CA ILE A 506 -6.62 11.10 17.61
C ILE A 506 -6.52 12.63 17.51
N ALA A 507 -6.11 13.18 16.35
CA ALA A 507 -6.10 14.62 16.06
C ALA A 507 -7.47 15.29 16.22
N PHE A 508 -8.58 14.54 16.13
CA PHE A 508 -9.92 15.08 16.36
C PHE A 508 -10.22 15.39 17.83
N PHE A 509 -9.40 14.91 18.76
CA PHE A 509 -9.64 15.02 20.20
C PHE A 509 -8.61 15.96 20.84
N LYS A 510 -9.06 17.15 21.24
CA LYS A 510 -8.18 18.15 21.88
C LYS A 510 -7.64 17.68 23.24
N ASN A 511 -8.46 16.98 24.02
CA ASN A 511 -8.14 16.47 25.36
C ASN A 511 -8.40 14.95 25.42
N PRO A 512 -7.52 14.11 24.84
CA PRO A 512 -7.74 12.66 24.76
C PRO A 512 -7.85 11.99 26.13
N LYS A 513 -7.33 12.62 27.21
CA LYS A 513 -7.41 12.07 28.58
C LYS A 513 -8.83 11.98 29.15
N ASN A 514 -9.78 12.74 28.60
CA ASN A 514 -11.18 12.76 29.08
C ASN A 514 -12.08 11.79 28.30
N VAL A 515 -11.52 11.12 27.29
CA VAL A 515 -12.20 10.23 26.34
C VAL A 515 -11.52 8.87 26.42
N THR A 516 -12.29 7.78 26.39
CA THR A 516 -11.73 6.44 26.21
C THR A 516 -11.50 6.19 24.72
N LEU A 517 -10.25 6.18 24.29
CA LEU A 517 -9.84 5.97 22.90
C LEU A 517 -9.23 4.59 22.71
N TRP A 518 -9.81 3.78 21.81
CA TRP A 518 -9.24 2.51 21.39
C TRP A 518 -8.73 2.60 19.96
N ALA A 519 -7.52 2.06 19.72
CA ALA A 519 -7.04 1.86 18.36
C ALA A 519 -7.83 0.69 17.76
N GLY A 520 -8.51 0.92 16.65
CA GLY A 520 -9.32 -0.06 15.96
C GLY A 520 -8.50 -1.04 15.12
N PRO A 521 -9.12 -2.13 14.64
CA PRO A 521 -8.42 -3.22 13.95
C PRO A 521 -7.72 -2.77 12.65
N PHE A 522 -8.17 -1.67 12.02
CA PHE A 522 -7.53 -1.10 10.83
C PHE A 522 -6.25 -0.30 11.11
N CYS A 523 -5.92 -0.04 12.39
CA CYS A 523 -4.61 0.48 12.78
C CYS A 523 -3.50 -0.57 12.57
N ASN A 524 -3.86 -1.83 12.33
CA ASN A 524 -2.93 -2.93 12.06
C ASN A 524 -1.85 -3.10 13.13
N ALA A 525 -2.21 -2.99 14.41
CA ALA A 525 -1.27 -3.22 15.50
C ALA A 525 -0.91 -4.72 15.59
N GLY A 526 0.37 -5.04 15.39
CA GLY A 526 0.86 -6.43 15.35
C GLY A 526 1.88 -6.80 16.42
N ASN A 527 2.33 -5.85 17.23
CA ASN A 527 3.40 -6.05 18.20
C ASN A 527 3.31 -5.08 19.39
N ALA A 528 3.90 -5.45 20.53
CA ALA A 528 3.85 -4.74 21.80
C ALA A 528 4.48 -3.34 21.74
N LEU A 529 5.51 -3.14 20.90
CA LEU A 529 6.14 -1.82 20.72
C LEU A 529 5.20 -0.85 19.98
N THR A 530 4.46 -1.33 18.98
CA THR A 530 3.40 -0.55 18.34
C THR A 530 2.28 -0.23 19.32
N VAL A 531 1.88 -1.18 20.18
CA VAL A 531 0.91 -0.91 21.26
C VAL A 531 1.45 0.16 22.22
N SER A 532 2.72 0.13 22.59
CA SER A 532 3.37 1.16 23.40
C SER A 532 3.36 2.53 22.73
N LYS A 533 3.53 2.59 21.40
CA LYS A 533 3.42 3.84 20.64
C LYS A 533 2.00 4.38 20.59
N LEU A 534 1.00 3.52 20.47
CA LEU A 534 -0.40 3.92 20.59
C LEU A 534 -0.71 4.42 22.01
N ALA A 535 -0.18 3.78 23.05
CA ALA A 535 -0.30 4.28 24.43
C ALA A 535 0.27 5.70 24.58
N ALA A 536 1.48 5.94 24.03
CA ALA A 536 2.12 7.25 24.06
C ALA A 536 1.36 8.32 23.27
N LEU A 537 0.60 7.93 22.24
CA LEU A 537 -0.30 8.83 21.51
C LEU A 537 -1.55 9.22 22.33
N GLY A 538 -1.91 8.44 23.35
CA GLY A 538 -3.08 8.68 24.21
C GLY A 538 -4.19 7.64 24.07
N PHE A 539 -3.93 6.49 23.43
CA PHE A 539 -4.89 5.39 23.40
C PHE A 539 -4.96 4.63 24.73
N ASN A 540 -6.16 4.20 25.11
CA ASN A 540 -6.45 3.42 26.31
C ASN A 540 -6.55 1.91 26.05
N GLY A 541 -6.61 1.47 24.80
CA GLY A 541 -6.70 0.07 24.40
C GLY A 541 -6.46 -0.13 22.91
N VAL A 542 -6.22 -1.38 22.50
CA VAL A 542 -5.93 -1.72 21.11
C VAL A 542 -6.69 -2.95 20.68
N ILE A 543 -7.44 -2.84 19.58
CA ILE A 543 -7.96 -3.97 18.83
C ILE A 543 -6.87 -4.39 17.82
N VAL A 544 -6.35 -5.60 17.98
CA VAL A 544 -5.20 -6.08 17.23
C VAL A 544 -5.52 -6.29 15.75
N SER A 545 -4.48 -6.30 14.91
CA SER A 545 -4.63 -6.58 13.49
C SER A 545 -5.33 -7.93 13.26
N PRO A 546 -6.37 -8.00 12.42
CA PRO A 546 -7.06 -9.24 12.13
C PRO A 546 -6.25 -10.15 11.20
N GLU A 547 -5.13 -9.69 10.65
CA GLU A 547 -4.24 -10.54 9.86
C GLU A 547 -3.34 -11.44 10.73
N LEU A 548 -3.20 -11.20 12.05
CA LEU A 548 -2.27 -11.96 12.89
C LEU A 548 -2.58 -13.47 12.93
N GLY A 549 -1.52 -14.28 12.99
CA GLY A 549 -1.64 -15.73 13.20
C GLY A 549 -1.88 -16.09 14.66
N ALA A 550 -2.28 -17.33 14.93
CA ALA A 550 -2.56 -17.77 16.30
C ALA A 550 -1.39 -17.57 17.27
N SER A 551 -0.14 -17.87 16.86
CA SER A 551 1.03 -17.69 17.73
C SER A 551 1.19 -16.22 18.14
N ASP A 552 1.21 -15.30 17.18
CA ASP A 552 1.40 -13.87 17.46
C ASP A 552 0.24 -13.31 18.31
N ILE A 553 -1.00 -13.73 18.02
CA ILE A 553 -2.18 -13.36 18.83
C ILE A 553 -2.00 -13.81 20.29
N MET A 554 -1.54 -15.04 20.52
CA MET A 554 -1.43 -15.62 21.86
C MET A 554 -0.24 -15.06 22.65
N ASP A 555 0.82 -14.60 21.98
CA ASP A 555 2.02 -14.07 22.61
C ASP A 555 1.93 -12.59 22.98
N LEU A 556 1.27 -11.77 22.15
CA LEU A 556 1.16 -10.32 22.32
C LEU A 556 0.66 -9.85 23.71
N PRO A 557 -0.39 -10.46 24.33
CA PRO A 557 -0.84 -10.07 25.66
C PRO A 557 0.20 -10.18 26.77
N LYS A 558 1.25 -11.00 26.59
CA LYS A 558 2.32 -11.18 27.59
C LYS A 558 3.13 -9.89 27.80
N GLN A 559 3.18 -9.03 26.78
CA GLN A 559 4.06 -7.86 26.71
C GLN A 559 3.30 -6.55 26.46
N SER A 560 1.99 -6.62 26.25
CA SER A 560 1.18 -5.45 25.94
C SER A 560 1.12 -4.47 27.13
N PRO A 561 1.40 -3.17 26.89
CA PRO A 561 1.18 -2.12 27.89
C PRO A 561 -0.26 -1.60 27.91
N LEU A 562 -1.12 -2.00 26.96
CA LEU A 562 -2.54 -1.62 26.92
C LEU A 562 -3.47 -2.83 26.87
N PRO A 563 -4.71 -2.72 27.39
CA PRO A 563 -5.76 -3.69 27.18
C PRO A 563 -5.92 -4.04 25.70
N LEU A 564 -6.10 -5.33 25.43
CA LEU A 564 -6.20 -5.86 24.08
C LEU A 564 -7.60 -6.33 23.76
N GLY A 565 -8.02 -6.04 22.53
CA GLY A 565 -9.24 -6.52 21.92
C GLY A 565 -8.97 -7.23 20.60
N ILE A 566 -9.95 -8.00 20.15
CA ILE A 566 -9.84 -8.80 18.91
C ILE A 566 -11.21 -8.98 18.26
N VAL A 567 -11.24 -8.89 16.92
CA VAL A 567 -12.41 -9.26 16.12
C VAL A 567 -12.49 -10.78 16.07
N ILE A 568 -13.54 -11.35 16.69
CA ILE A 568 -13.72 -12.80 16.76
C ILE A 568 -14.81 -13.32 15.85
N SER A 569 -15.71 -12.47 15.33
CA SER A 569 -16.60 -12.90 14.26
C SER A 569 -17.15 -11.75 13.42
N GLY A 570 -17.58 -12.06 12.20
CA GLY A 570 -18.32 -11.13 11.34
C GLY A 570 -17.74 -11.02 9.93
N ASN A 571 -18.41 -10.25 9.07
CA ASN A 571 -17.93 -9.97 7.72
C ASN A 571 -16.84 -8.89 7.77
N TRP A 572 -15.60 -9.30 7.56
CA TRP A 572 -14.48 -8.37 7.37
C TRP A 572 -14.32 -8.01 5.89
N PRO A 573 -14.05 -6.73 5.53
CA PRO A 573 -13.87 -6.36 4.14
C PRO A 573 -12.55 -6.91 3.57
N LEU A 574 -12.60 -7.47 2.36
CA LEU A 574 -11.43 -7.81 1.55
C LEU A 574 -10.60 -6.56 1.25
N CYS A 575 -11.25 -5.44 0.93
CA CYS A 575 -10.59 -4.15 0.82
C CYS A 575 -11.59 -3.00 0.88
N ILE A 576 -11.06 -1.79 1.06
CA ILE A 576 -11.79 -0.54 0.93
C ILE A 576 -11.17 0.23 -0.25
N ALA A 577 -12.01 0.81 -1.11
CA ALA A 577 -11.62 1.52 -2.33
C ALA A 577 -12.33 2.88 -2.42
N ARG A 578 -11.72 3.83 -3.13
CA ARG A 578 -12.32 5.16 -3.39
C ARG A 578 -13.10 5.21 -4.71
N THR A 579 -13.05 4.14 -5.51
CA THR A 579 -13.71 4.06 -6.81
C THR A 579 -14.31 2.67 -7.03
N LEU A 580 -15.30 2.59 -7.92
CA LEU A 580 -15.91 1.36 -8.40
C LEU A 580 -15.89 1.37 -9.94
N ASN A 581 -15.77 0.21 -10.56
CA ASN A 581 -15.94 0.09 -12.01
C ASN A 581 -17.40 0.40 -12.39
N GLU A 582 -17.62 1.19 -13.44
CA GLU A 582 -18.97 1.63 -13.86
C GLU A 582 -19.90 0.49 -14.31
N GLN A 583 -19.34 -0.66 -14.69
CA GLN A 583 -20.09 -1.87 -15.06
C GLN A 583 -20.52 -2.71 -13.86
N MET A 584 -20.10 -2.34 -12.64
CA MET A 584 -20.42 -3.08 -11.44
C MET A 584 -21.63 -2.52 -10.71
N GLU A 585 -22.52 -3.43 -10.31
CA GLU A 585 -23.61 -3.13 -9.40
C GLU A 585 -23.18 -3.36 -7.95
N THR A 586 -23.48 -2.40 -7.08
CA THR A 586 -23.36 -2.60 -5.62
C THR A 586 -24.44 -3.55 -5.13
N ASP A 587 -24.19 -4.19 -4.00
CA ASP A 587 -25.13 -5.08 -3.28
C ASP A 587 -25.62 -6.31 -4.08
N THR A 588 -24.97 -6.59 -5.22
CA THR A 588 -25.15 -7.76 -6.07
C THR A 588 -23.87 -8.63 -6.01
N PRO A 589 -23.97 -9.97 -5.95
CA PRO A 589 -22.79 -10.83 -5.88
C PRO A 589 -21.99 -10.78 -7.18
N PHE A 590 -20.66 -10.76 -7.06
CA PHE A 590 -19.73 -11.04 -8.15
C PHE A 590 -18.89 -12.27 -7.82
N ILE A 591 -18.41 -12.97 -8.84
CA ILE A 591 -17.75 -14.27 -8.74
C ILE A 591 -16.31 -14.14 -9.24
N SER A 592 -15.36 -14.68 -8.48
CA SER A 592 -13.94 -14.76 -8.85
C SER A 592 -13.65 -15.95 -9.80
N PRO A 593 -12.47 -16.01 -10.44
CA PRO A 593 -12.07 -17.18 -11.25
C PRO A 593 -12.08 -18.51 -10.50
N ARG A 594 -12.04 -18.49 -9.16
CA ARG A 594 -12.04 -19.68 -8.31
C ARG A 594 -13.42 -19.98 -7.71
N GLY A 595 -14.49 -19.35 -8.21
CA GLY A 595 -15.85 -19.56 -7.71
C GLY A 595 -16.15 -18.87 -6.37
N GLU A 596 -15.19 -18.14 -5.79
CA GLU A 596 -15.43 -17.34 -4.59
C GLU A 596 -16.34 -16.15 -4.90
N GLN A 597 -17.38 -15.95 -4.09
CA GLN A 597 -18.31 -14.83 -4.24
C GLN A 597 -18.00 -13.71 -3.25
N ALA A 598 -18.23 -12.49 -3.69
CA ALA A 598 -18.10 -11.27 -2.90
C ALA A 598 -19.12 -10.22 -3.39
N TRP A 599 -19.27 -9.13 -2.66
CA TRP A 599 -20.09 -8.00 -3.08
C TRP A 599 -19.42 -6.68 -2.72
N VAL A 600 -19.90 -5.60 -3.34
CA VAL A 600 -19.46 -4.24 -3.03
C VAL A 600 -20.62 -3.48 -2.42
N THR A 601 -20.42 -2.81 -1.29
CA THR A 601 -21.37 -1.87 -0.71
C THR A 601 -20.70 -0.51 -0.56
N LYS A 602 -21.45 0.58 -0.80
CA LYS A 602 -20.95 1.95 -0.62
C LYS A 602 -21.32 2.46 0.78
N TYR A 603 -20.32 2.91 1.52
CA TYR A 603 -20.48 3.66 2.77
C TYR A 603 -19.75 5.00 2.62
N GLU A 604 -20.51 6.09 2.74
CA GLU A 604 -20.01 7.45 2.51
C GLU A 604 -19.31 7.56 1.13
N SER A 605 -18.06 8.05 1.10
CA SER A 605 -17.22 8.16 -0.09
C SER A 605 -16.50 6.87 -0.48
N ASN A 606 -16.64 5.80 0.30
CA ASN A 606 -15.81 4.59 0.16
C ASN A 606 -16.64 3.37 -0.26
N TYR A 607 -16.04 2.53 -1.09
CA TYR A 607 -16.57 1.24 -1.51
C TYR A 607 -15.91 0.13 -0.69
N TRP A 608 -16.72 -0.70 -0.04
CA TRP A 608 -16.29 -1.81 0.80
C TRP A 608 -16.59 -3.11 0.09
N ILE A 609 -15.56 -3.94 -0.07
CA ILE A 609 -15.68 -5.21 -0.78
C ILE A 609 -15.72 -6.30 0.29
N TYR A 610 -16.84 -7.03 0.38
CA TYR A 610 -17.00 -8.08 1.37
C TYR A 610 -17.01 -9.47 0.73
N PRO A 611 -16.38 -10.46 1.37
CA PRO A 611 -16.50 -11.86 0.96
C PRO A 611 -17.83 -12.43 1.44
N ASN A 612 -18.38 -13.41 0.71
CA ASN A 612 -19.58 -14.13 1.12
C ASN A 612 -19.38 -15.11 2.30
N TRP A 613 -18.35 -14.91 3.13
CA TRP A 613 -18.12 -15.71 4.34
C TRP A 613 -17.43 -14.89 5.42
N MET A 614 -17.69 -15.26 6.67
CA MET A 614 -17.31 -14.47 7.84
C MET A 614 -16.08 -15.06 8.54
N ILE A 615 -15.36 -14.20 9.26
CA ILE A 615 -14.47 -14.63 10.32
C ILE A 615 -15.31 -15.32 11.40
N ASP A 616 -14.82 -16.44 11.93
CA ASP A 616 -15.39 -17.09 13.11
C ASP A 616 -14.28 -17.73 13.96
N LEU A 617 -13.87 -17.00 15.00
CA LEU A 617 -12.95 -17.41 16.05
C LEU A 617 -13.67 -17.61 17.38
N LYS A 618 -15.01 -17.67 17.43
CA LYS A 618 -15.77 -17.83 18.68
C LYS A 618 -15.33 -19.07 19.47
N GLY A 619 -15.01 -20.16 18.77
CA GLY A 619 -14.49 -21.39 19.38
C GLY A 619 -13.13 -21.22 20.08
N GLN A 620 -12.38 -20.15 19.78
CA GLN A 620 -11.09 -19.84 20.40
C GLN A 620 -11.21 -18.82 21.54
N LYS A 621 -12.41 -18.26 21.80
CA LYS A 621 -12.63 -17.21 22.80
C LYS A 621 -12.05 -17.54 24.17
N ARG A 622 -12.33 -18.73 24.72
CA ARG A 622 -11.77 -19.16 26.02
C ARG A 622 -10.24 -19.17 26.04
N LYS A 623 -9.57 -19.49 24.92
CA LYS A 623 -8.10 -19.44 24.82
C LYS A 623 -7.61 -17.99 24.81
N LEU A 624 -8.29 -17.12 24.08
CA LEU A 624 -7.98 -15.70 24.00
C LEU A 624 -8.18 -14.99 25.36
N GLU A 625 -9.25 -15.31 26.08
CA GLU A 625 -9.48 -14.82 27.45
C GLU A 625 -8.32 -15.24 28.38
N LYS A 626 -7.94 -16.52 28.37
CA LYS A 626 -6.81 -17.03 29.14
C LYS A 626 -5.48 -16.38 28.76
N ALA A 627 -5.31 -16.02 27.49
CA ALA A 627 -4.12 -15.30 27.03
C ALA A 627 -4.08 -13.86 27.56
N GLY A 628 -5.23 -13.24 27.82
CA GLY A 628 -5.35 -11.89 28.38
C GLY A 628 -6.09 -10.89 27.49
N TYR A 629 -6.81 -11.33 26.46
CA TYR A 629 -7.74 -10.46 25.72
C TYR A 629 -8.96 -10.14 26.59
N GLY A 630 -9.31 -8.86 26.67
CA GLY A 630 -10.44 -8.37 27.46
C GLY A 630 -11.60 -7.83 26.63
N LEU A 631 -11.40 -7.58 25.33
CA LEU A 631 -12.43 -7.03 24.45
C LEU A 631 -12.66 -7.93 23.23
N PHE A 632 -13.89 -8.41 23.06
CA PHE A 632 -14.28 -9.30 21.97
C PHE A 632 -15.29 -8.62 21.05
N ILE A 633 -14.95 -8.51 19.77
CA ILE A 633 -15.76 -7.79 18.79
C ILE A 633 -16.45 -8.75 17.82
N HIS A 634 -17.74 -8.51 17.64
CA HIS A 634 -18.59 -9.12 16.61
C HIS A 634 -19.00 -8.03 15.61
N LEU A 635 -18.53 -8.12 14.36
CA LEU A 635 -18.89 -7.19 13.29
C LEU A 635 -20.20 -7.64 12.64
N ASN A 636 -21.28 -6.90 12.88
CA ASN A 636 -22.60 -7.14 12.31
C ASN A 636 -22.82 -6.22 11.10
N GLU A 637 -22.16 -6.57 9.99
CA GLU A 637 -22.31 -5.85 8.73
C GLU A 637 -23.61 -6.30 8.01
N PRO A 638 -24.41 -5.37 7.46
CA PRO A 638 -25.58 -5.72 6.67
C PRO A 638 -25.22 -6.58 5.45
N VAL A 639 -25.94 -7.69 5.28
CA VAL A 639 -25.80 -8.57 4.13
C VAL A 639 -26.96 -8.28 3.17
N PRO A 640 -26.70 -7.85 1.93
CA PRO A 640 -27.76 -7.63 0.96
C PRO A 640 -28.57 -8.89 0.68
N GLY A 641 -29.87 -8.76 0.41
CA GLY A 641 -30.78 -9.91 0.23
C GLY A 641 -30.38 -10.86 -0.91
N LYS A 642 -29.64 -10.38 -1.92
CA LYS A 642 -29.11 -11.20 -3.02
C LYS A 642 -27.89 -12.04 -2.63
N ILE A 643 -27.28 -11.79 -1.46
CA ILE A 643 -26.04 -12.44 -1.02
C ILE A 643 -26.37 -13.65 -0.14
N LYS A 644 -25.85 -14.81 -0.54
CA LYS A 644 -25.88 -16.03 0.28
C LYS A 644 -24.53 -16.22 0.95
N LEU A 645 -24.50 -16.15 2.28
CA LEU A 645 -23.28 -16.45 3.04
C LEU A 645 -22.97 -17.94 2.97
N LYS A 646 -21.76 -18.28 2.53
CA LYS A 646 -21.23 -19.64 2.52
C LYS A 646 -20.82 -20.04 3.93
N LYS A 647 -21.26 -21.22 4.37
CA LYS A 647 -20.83 -21.84 5.63
C LYS A 647 -19.38 -22.31 5.50
N ARG A 648 -18.48 -21.77 6.33
CA ARG A 648 -17.05 -22.09 6.38
C ARG A 648 -16.54 -21.95 7.81
N PRO A 649 -15.43 -22.60 8.19
CA PRO A 649 -14.87 -22.45 9.53
C PRO A 649 -14.51 -21.02 9.94
N GLY A 650 -14.19 -20.13 8.99
CA GLY A 650 -13.93 -18.72 9.31
C GLY A 650 -12.59 -18.43 10.01
N LEU A 651 -11.67 -19.39 10.02
CA LEU A 651 -10.37 -19.33 10.72
C LEU A 651 -9.29 -18.53 9.96
N TRP A 652 -9.61 -17.34 9.45
CA TRP A 652 -8.69 -16.52 8.66
C TRP A 652 -7.35 -16.31 9.39
N ASN A 653 -6.25 -16.70 8.74
CA ASN A 653 -4.85 -16.68 9.22
C ASN A 653 -4.58 -17.39 10.56
N TRP A 654 -5.59 -17.79 11.33
CA TRP A 654 -5.42 -18.47 12.61
C TRP A 654 -4.51 -19.69 12.49
N SER A 655 -4.79 -20.58 11.54
CA SER A 655 -4.02 -21.82 11.34
C SER A 655 -2.87 -21.69 10.34
N ILE A 656 -2.99 -20.81 9.36
CA ILE A 656 -1.99 -20.65 8.28
C ILE A 656 -0.85 -19.73 8.74
N GLY A 657 -1.11 -18.86 9.72
CA GLY A 657 -0.20 -17.82 10.16
C GLY A 657 -0.04 -16.70 9.12
N LEU A 658 0.89 -15.81 9.42
CA LEU A 658 1.35 -14.73 8.55
C LEU A 658 2.58 -15.09 7.70
N SER A 659 2.91 -16.40 7.66
CA SER A 659 4.15 -16.96 7.09
C SER A 659 4.40 -16.50 5.67
#